data_AF-A0A933VV96-F1
#
_entry.id   AF-A0A933VV96-F1
#
_cell.length_a   1.000
_cell.length_b   1.000
_cell.length_c   1.000
_cell.angle_alpha   90.00
_cell.angle_beta   90.00
_cell.angle_gamma   90.00
#
_symmetry.space_group_name_H-M   'P 1'
#
loop_
_entity.id
_entity.type
_entity.pdbx_description
1 polymer ?
#
loop_
_entity_poly.entity_id
_entity_poly.type
_entity_poly.pdbx_seq_one_letter_code
_entity_poly.pdbx_strand_id
1 'polypeptide(L)'
;MAAEQRNLGEILVAEGVLSQEELEEALEKSRIRNLSLEETLFKLGYITRDKLGNLLARAYNCDFIDLHSRAVSDDALRALPAEKALKLHALPYALEGETLTVAVAAPLEGHSLTEIVADIERTTGKKVRASFCNPEFLKELLLRHYKGMEPVPADSPAQDEFAFIIKSIKSEEPGGLRAQIEELNDIGQTALIAARSHPFSRAVASAIEEARVKLADAKKYAESGFDEEALEMARRAITMLNEASDKADGVERDWEKLVQQVKSLRGRINVLEEDGAAEYAPADFKRLAEIRDELMRCVTDRNVDKLRFLMEQAAVIAEKVGLQAPDRNRGREQVITSLAKVREVIARARKAGAKDHAQDVIKQAYEFLDKAETHARHAQWDEVRECLTSAESKALEAERIALAAEEEKKRLTVRLREAVRIAIAEMEAAMARRYAREVIDDLMRVRDAINEAKACFDTCEFEKGIGLAETAAATIKNEIIIRAEEAEHAWSELFQRADAVSARIRSVDMSIALRVAADKVETLFQSERGMIAALCEGNREKLADSVSVCENMVAEILGIVVTARDGLQQAEAAIAAAGDLLIVAKSGGVDERVAPAFREAENLMKDAQDFLARGDIDTAVARAGAARAKLQSEVIESQEFERQQWLALVSRSTDLLRRVDEALSSDAMRYCPELVRSLRLGTSEILETMVARNPEKLSACVDSAEGKMAVLASEINAAKAERYRDVNQQLAEIEKAVETAVQRCSGNYSPDMLESAYLDLSRLKQQIAGGPDSLDAIVEGNLARDLAVARTKVWQVEFLRERFEAEQRENLNHLREKMESAREAVDACVRLDFVGDDSPSVAAARSLLEQAENLLIEGDIDRSFEIVRQCHAAAEKISLEAGERERRWNSLVRSSASEDSAHVRILADSVAAKIAGEECKALSEMVSRTGSIIDSRNLDALAKHAEQLERLAQAVADKGKTRREESLRRIEERTREVNEEIRLALTLKAEVACPDVMNAAQAYLGIARSYASTDEFDRADAALSDARTKARDAGTLARAAMERSSILALDYMRIASAHVAQQRPEAAKEALERGIALAELARISSRKE
;
A
#
# COMPACT_ATOMS: atom_id res chain seq x y z
N MET A 1 -14.62 -49.71 22.40
CA MET A 1 -14.89 -49.31 21.00
C MET A 1 -15.93 -48.19 20.97
N ALA A 2 -15.56 -46.99 21.42
CA ALA A 2 -16.38 -45.77 21.31
C ALA A 2 -15.49 -44.50 21.41
N ALA A 3 -14.29 -44.54 20.82
CA ALA A 3 -13.36 -43.40 20.81
C ALA A 3 -12.84 -43.05 19.40
N GLU A 4 -13.20 -43.82 18.36
CA GLU A 4 -12.65 -43.65 17.00
C GLU A 4 -13.30 -42.51 16.19
N GLN A 5 -14.27 -41.77 16.74
CA GLN A 5 -14.93 -40.65 16.05
C GLN A 5 -15.27 -39.51 17.02
N ARG A 6 -14.27 -38.84 17.58
CA ARG A 6 -14.44 -37.46 18.09
C ARG A 6 -13.52 -36.55 17.30
N ASN A 7 -14.07 -35.49 16.71
CA ASN A 7 -13.30 -34.53 15.92
C ASN A 7 -12.30 -33.78 16.85
N LEU A 8 -11.10 -33.50 16.35
CA LEU A 8 -10.00 -32.88 17.12
C LEU A 8 -10.44 -31.58 17.84
N GLY A 9 -11.30 -30.78 17.20
CA GLY A 9 -11.88 -29.58 17.80
C GLY A 9 -12.75 -29.85 19.03
N GLU A 10 -13.59 -30.89 19.00
CA GLU A 10 -14.49 -31.25 20.11
C GLU A 10 -13.72 -31.76 21.33
N ILE A 11 -12.59 -32.44 21.10
CA ILE A 11 -11.69 -32.92 22.16
C ILE A 11 -11.02 -31.72 22.87
N LEU A 12 -10.60 -30.71 22.11
CA LEU A 12 -9.96 -29.51 22.67
C LEU A 12 -10.94 -28.64 23.49
N VAL A 13 -12.21 -28.60 23.11
CA VAL A 13 -13.26 -27.92 23.89
C VAL A 13 -13.63 -28.71 25.14
N ALA A 14 -13.75 -30.04 25.05
CA ALA A 14 -14.08 -30.90 26.18
C ALA A 14 -13.02 -30.88 27.29
N GLU A 15 -11.74 -30.72 26.94
CA GLU A 15 -10.61 -30.61 27.88
C GLU A 15 -10.40 -29.15 28.39
N GLY A 16 -11.22 -28.20 27.96
CA GLY A 16 -11.17 -26.80 28.41
C GLY A 16 -9.98 -26.00 27.87
N VAL A 17 -9.40 -26.43 26.76
CA VAL A 17 -8.22 -25.79 26.14
C VAL A 17 -8.61 -24.72 25.13
N LEU A 18 -9.78 -24.90 24.50
CA LEU A 18 -10.42 -23.90 23.63
C LEU A 18 -11.87 -23.71 24.09
N SER A 19 -12.39 -22.49 23.99
CA SER A 19 -13.83 -22.25 24.05
C SER A 19 -14.50 -22.64 22.72
N GLN A 20 -15.82 -22.83 22.73
CA GLN A 20 -16.59 -23.11 21.51
C GLN A 20 -16.42 -21.99 20.48
N GLU A 21 -16.38 -20.73 20.94
CA GLU A 21 -16.19 -19.53 20.11
C GLU A 21 -14.78 -19.46 19.51
N GLU A 22 -13.74 -19.83 20.27
CA GLU A 22 -12.35 -19.86 19.80
C GLU A 22 -12.11 -20.98 18.78
N LEU A 23 -12.82 -22.11 18.92
CA LEU A 23 -12.77 -23.20 17.94
C LEU A 23 -13.41 -22.79 16.61
N GLU A 24 -14.56 -22.12 16.64
CA GLU A 24 -15.22 -21.59 15.44
C GLU A 24 -14.33 -20.56 14.73
N GLU A 25 -13.70 -19.65 15.49
CA GLU A 25 -12.74 -18.68 14.95
C GLU A 25 -11.53 -19.36 14.30
N ALA A 26 -10.98 -20.40 14.93
CA ALA A 26 -9.85 -21.14 14.39
C ALA A 26 -10.21 -21.94 13.13
N LEU A 27 -11.42 -22.51 13.05
CA LEU A 27 -11.93 -23.22 11.87
C LEU A 27 -12.20 -22.26 10.70
N GLU A 28 -12.78 -21.08 10.97
CA GLU A 28 -13.02 -20.03 9.98
C GLU A 28 -11.67 -19.57 9.38
N LYS A 29 -10.69 -19.28 10.24
CA LYS A 29 -9.35 -18.83 9.82
C LYS A 29 -8.54 -19.93 9.11
N SER A 30 -8.72 -21.19 9.50
CA SER A 30 -8.13 -22.36 8.84
C SER A 30 -8.64 -22.49 7.40
N ARG A 31 -9.97 -22.39 7.20
CA ARG A 31 -10.60 -22.42 5.87
C ARG A 31 -10.17 -21.26 4.99
N ILE A 32 -10.12 -20.05 5.54
CA ILE A 32 -9.73 -18.85 4.78
C ILE A 32 -8.27 -18.92 4.34
N ARG A 33 -7.39 -19.55 5.14
CA ARG A 33 -5.94 -19.59 4.88
C ARG A 33 -5.45 -20.90 4.23
N ASN A 34 -6.32 -21.88 4.01
CA ASN A 34 -5.95 -23.24 3.58
C ASN A 34 -4.83 -23.85 4.45
N LEU A 35 -4.88 -23.63 5.76
CA LEU A 35 -3.95 -24.22 6.74
C LEU A 35 -4.71 -25.25 7.58
N SER A 36 -4.02 -26.28 8.07
CA SER A 36 -4.64 -27.25 8.98
C SER A 36 -5.12 -26.55 10.27
N LEU A 37 -6.16 -27.10 10.92
CA LEU A 37 -6.70 -26.54 12.17
C LEU A 37 -5.60 -26.41 13.22
N GLU A 38 -4.73 -27.41 13.32
CA GLU A 38 -3.58 -27.46 14.23
C GLU A 38 -2.60 -26.31 13.97
N GLU A 39 -2.19 -26.11 12.71
CA GLU A 39 -1.30 -25.00 12.34
C GLU A 39 -1.92 -23.63 12.58
N THR A 40 -3.24 -23.53 12.38
CA THR A 40 -3.99 -22.30 12.64
C THR A 40 -4.06 -22.01 14.14
N LEU A 41 -4.29 -23.02 14.97
CA LEU A 41 -4.29 -22.90 16.43
C LEU A 41 -2.89 -22.53 16.98
N PHE A 42 -1.81 -23.05 16.38
CA PHE A 42 -0.44 -22.63 16.72
C PHE A 42 -0.17 -21.18 16.34
N LYS A 43 -0.56 -20.76 15.12
CA LYS A 43 -0.34 -19.39 14.63
C LYS A 43 -1.19 -18.35 15.35
N LEU A 44 -2.32 -18.75 15.92
CA LEU A 44 -3.17 -17.91 16.78
C LEU A 44 -2.67 -17.85 18.23
N GLY A 45 -1.71 -18.70 18.61
CA GLY A 45 -1.14 -18.73 19.95
C GLY A 45 -2.02 -19.40 21.01
N TYR A 46 -3.10 -20.07 20.60
CA TYR A 46 -4.06 -20.70 21.53
C TYR A 46 -3.53 -22.00 22.15
N ILE A 47 -2.61 -22.71 21.48
CA ILE A 47 -2.00 -23.95 21.99
C ILE A 47 -0.54 -24.06 21.57
N THR A 48 0.30 -24.76 22.34
CA THR A 48 1.70 -25.07 21.99
C THR A 48 1.86 -26.53 21.55
N ARG A 49 2.85 -26.83 20.69
CA ARG A 49 3.00 -28.16 20.07
C ARG A 49 3.09 -29.30 21.08
N ASP A 50 3.80 -29.06 22.18
CA ASP A 50 3.95 -30.04 23.27
C ASP A 50 2.65 -30.24 24.06
N LYS A 51 1.83 -29.19 24.20
CA LYS A 51 0.51 -29.30 24.85
C LYS A 51 -0.48 -30.08 23.97
N LEU A 52 -0.50 -29.82 22.67
CA LEU A 52 -1.34 -30.57 21.72
C LEU A 52 -0.95 -32.06 21.70
N GLY A 53 0.35 -32.38 21.61
CA GLY A 53 0.84 -33.75 21.62
C GLY A 53 0.47 -34.52 22.90
N ASN A 54 0.56 -33.88 24.07
CA ASN A 54 0.15 -34.46 25.34
C ASN A 54 -1.37 -34.71 25.44
N LEU A 55 -2.18 -33.79 24.93
CA LEU A 55 -3.65 -33.93 24.93
C LEU A 55 -4.11 -35.06 24.01
N LEU A 56 -3.51 -35.17 22.82
CA LEU A 56 -3.79 -36.26 21.89
C LEU A 56 -3.37 -37.61 22.46
N ALA A 57 -2.20 -37.69 23.10
CA ALA A 57 -1.75 -38.91 23.76
C ALA A 57 -2.76 -39.41 24.82
N ARG A 58 -3.32 -38.49 25.62
CA ARG A 58 -4.39 -38.83 26.57
C ARG A 58 -5.68 -39.28 25.89
N ALA A 59 -6.09 -38.60 24.81
CA ALA A 59 -7.30 -38.93 24.07
C ALA A 59 -7.24 -40.33 23.40
N TYR A 60 -6.06 -40.75 22.94
CA TYR A 60 -5.80 -42.06 22.34
C TYR A 60 -5.28 -43.12 23.32
N ASN A 61 -5.24 -42.81 24.62
CA ASN A 61 -4.77 -43.69 25.68
C ASN A 61 -3.35 -44.25 25.43
N CYS A 62 -2.46 -43.39 24.91
CA CYS A 62 -1.05 -43.67 24.61
C CYS A 62 -0.13 -42.71 25.40
N ASP A 63 1.14 -43.07 25.56
CA ASP A 63 2.11 -42.22 26.27
C ASP A 63 2.72 -41.17 25.31
N PHE A 64 2.91 -39.93 25.78
CA PHE A 64 3.70 -38.90 25.08
C PHE A 64 5.14 -38.92 25.61
N ILE A 65 6.12 -39.05 24.71
CA ILE A 65 7.52 -39.25 25.08
C ILE A 65 8.45 -38.23 24.40
N ASP A 66 9.38 -37.69 25.18
CA ASP A 66 10.48 -36.87 24.67
C ASP A 66 11.69 -37.75 24.33
N LEU A 67 11.96 -37.86 23.03
CA LEU A 67 13.01 -38.73 22.47
C LEU A 67 14.43 -38.22 22.71
N HIS A 68 14.64 -36.96 23.14
CA HIS A 68 15.98 -36.46 23.46
C HIS A 68 16.57 -37.07 24.73
N SER A 69 15.71 -37.46 25.67
CA SER A 69 16.12 -37.89 27.01
C SER A 69 16.32 -39.40 27.15
N ARG A 70 16.01 -40.19 26.09
CA ARG A 70 15.94 -41.65 26.17
C ARG A 70 16.85 -42.31 25.14
N ALA A 71 17.66 -43.27 25.60
CA ALA A 71 18.54 -44.04 24.72
C ALA A 71 17.74 -45.01 23.84
N VAL A 72 17.99 -44.96 22.53
CA VAL A 72 17.40 -45.85 21.52
C VAL A 72 18.18 -47.17 21.52
N SER A 73 17.49 -48.30 21.67
CA SER A 73 18.13 -49.64 21.62
C SER A 73 18.41 -50.07 20.18
N ASP A 74 19.64 -50.46 19.89
CA ASP A 74 20.05 -51.00 18.57
C ASP A 74 19.25 -52.26 18.18
N ASP A 75 18.84 -53.07 19.16
CA ASP A 75 18.02 -54.27 18.92
C ASP A 75 16.58 -53.90 18.49
N ALA A 76 16.09 -52.73 18.91
CA ALA A 76 14.80 -52.21 18.46
C ALA A 76 14.91 -51.63 17.03
N LEU A 77 16.00 -50.93 16.71
CA LEU A 77 16.26 -50.38 15.36
C LEU A 77 16.37 -51.47 14.29
N ARG A 78 17.00 -52.61 14.61
CA ARG A 78 17.10 -53.76 13.69
C ARG A 78 15.78 -54.49 13.48
N ALA A 79 14.84 -54.39 14.43
CA ALA A 79 13.56 -55.09 14.34
C ALA A 79 12.64 -54.52 13.25
N LEU A 80 12.74 -53.22 12.94
CA LEU A 80 11.97 -52.57 11.88
C LEU A 80 12.90 -52.12 10.73
N PRO A 81 12.71 -52.61 9.48
CA PRO A 81 13.53 -52.21 8.35
C PRO A 81 13.45 -50.70 8.05
N ALA A 82 14.57 -50.11 7.61
CA ALA A 82 14.70 -48.68 7.34
C ALA A 82 13.62 -48.14 6.38
N GLU A 83 13.34 -48.87 5.31
CA GLU A 83 12.29 -48.51 4.34
C GLU A 83 10.91 -48.40 4.99
N LYS A 84 10.56 -49.32 5.90
CA LYS A 84 9.27 -49.30 6.61
C LYS A 84 9.24 -48.25 7.72
N ALA A 85 10.33 -48.05 8.44
CA ALA A 85 10.45 -47.02 9.46
C ALA A 85 10.30 -45.60 8.88
N LEU A 86 10.89 -45.35 7.70
CA LEU A 86 10.75 -44.10 6.97
C LEU A 86 9.35 -43.91 6.37
N LYS A 87 8.78 -44.96 5.75
CA LYS A 87 7.46 -44.90 5.13
C LYS A 87 6.32 -44.72 6.12
N LEU A 88 6.39 -45.37 7.29
CA LEU A 88 5.35 -45.30 8.32
C LEU A 88 5.59 -44.19 9.34
N HIS A 89 6.66 -43.39 9.18
CA HIS A 89 7.09 -42.38 10.15
C HIS A 89 7.10 -42.92 11.59
N ALA A 90 7.77 -44.05 11.80
CA ALA A 90 7.75 -44.78 13.05
C ALA A 90 9.16 -45.20 13.47
N LEU A 91 9.60 -44.78 14.66
CA LEU A 91 10.93 -45.06 15.20
C LEU A 91 10.84 -46.07 16.36
N PRO A 92 11.30 -47.32 16.22
CA PRO A 92 11.39 -48.24 17.34
C PRO A 92 12.52 -47.82 18.28
N TYR A 93 12.22 -47.68 19.57
CA TYR A 93 13.22 -47.20 20.55
C TYR A 93 13.49 -48.17 21.70
N ALA A 94 12.56 -49.07 22.01
CA ALA A 94 12.75 -50.07 23.05
C ALA A 94 12.15 -51.42 22.65
N LEU A 95 12.83 -52.50 23.01
CA LEU A 95 12.35 -53.87 22.84
C LEU A 95 12.44 -54.57 24.19
N GLU A 96 11.29 -54.91 24.77
CA GLU A 96 11.19 -55.59 26.06
C GLU A 96 10.50 -56.95 25.86
N GLY A 97 11.29 -58.02 25.78
CA GLY A 97 10.81 -59.37 25.47
C GLY A 97 10.19 -59.46 24.07
N GLU A 98 8.88 -59.77 24.03
CA GLU A 98 8.06 -59.84 22.79
C GLU A 98 7.34 -58.52 22.47
N THR A 99 7.58 -57.45 23.25
CA THR A 99 6.91 -56.16 23.05
C THR A 99 7.87 -55.12 22.49
N LEU A 100 7.61 -54.66 21.26
CA LEU A 100 8.35 -53.59 20.59
C LEU A 100 7.66 -52.25 20.85
N THR A 101 8.36 -51.32 21.49
CA THR A 101 7.84 -49.98 21.74
C THR A 101 8.33 -49.02 20.66
N VAL A 102 7.38 -48.32 20.03
CA VAL A 102 7.60 -47.51 18.84
C VAL A 102 7.09 -46.10 19.06
N ALA A 103 7.91 -45.12 18.71
CA ALA A 103 7.55 -43.71 18.71
C ALA A 103 6.97 -43.30 17.35
N VAL A 104 5.80 -42.68 17.37
CA VAL A 104 5.05 -42.24 16.18
C VAL A 104 4.64 -40.77 16.38
N ALA A 105 4.42 -40.02 15.30
CA ALA A 105 3.82 -38.68 15.40
C ALA A 105 2.28 -38.76 15.52
N ALA A 106 1.67 -37.91 16.36
CA ALA A 106 0.20 -37.81 16.50
C ALA A 106 -0.46 -37.20 15.23
N PRO A 107 -1.73 -37.53 14.92
CA PRO A 107 -2.15 -38.25 13.73
C PRO A 107 -2.06 -37.47 12.41
N LEU A 108 -1.58 -38.17 11.38
CA LEU A 108 -1.39 -37.74 10.00
C LEU A 108 -2.65 -38.00 9.17
N GLU A 109 -2.94 -37.12 8.20
CA GLU A 109 -3.93 -37.36 7.15
C GLU A 109 -3.62 -38.70 6.43
N GLY A 110 -4.51 -39.69 6.58
CA GLY A 110 -4.53 -40.89 5.72
C GLY A 110 -4.35 -42.25 6.40
N HIS A 111 -3.82 -42.37 7.62
CA HIS A 111 -3.63 -43.66 8.31
C HIS A 111 -3.98 -43.62 9.80
N SER A 112 -4.76 -44.59 10.28
CA SER A 112 -5.10 -44.70 11.71
C SER A 112 -3.94 -45.29 12.51
N LEU A 113 -3.80 -44.90 13.78
CA LEU A 113 -2.82 -45.48 14.70
C LEU A 113 -2.93 -47.01 14.77
N THR A 114 -4.15 -47.54 14.66
CA THR A 114 -4.42 -48.99 14.62
C THR A 114 -3.84 -49.67 13.38
N GLU A 115 -3.80 -48.99 12.23
CA GLU A 115 -3.21 -49.51 10.99
C GLU A 115 -1.69 -49.54 11.05
N ILE A 116 -1.07 -48.46 11.55
CA ILE A 116 0.39 -48.37 11.71
C ILE A 116 0.88 -49.46 12.67
N VAL A 117 0.20 -49.63 13.80
CA VAL A 117 0.52 -50.69 14.77
C VAL A 117 0.36 -52.06 14.10
N ALA A 118 -0.75 -52.34 13.41
CA ALA A 118 -0.97 -53.63 12.75
C ALA A 118 0.06 -53.94 11.65
N ASP A 119 0.52 -52.93 10.90
CA ASP A 119 1.54 -53.09 9.85
C ASP A 119 2.92 -53.39 10.44
N ILE A 120 3.27 -52.76 11.56
CA ILE A 120 4.52 -53.04 12.28
C ILE A 120 4.45 -54.41 12.94
N GLU A 121 3.34 -54.79 13.57
CA GLU A 121 3.15 -56.13 14.14
C GLU A 121 3.25 -57.22 13.07
N ARG A 122 2.65 -57.01 11.89
CA ARG A 122 2.74 -57.95 10.75
C ARG A 122 4.14 -58.08 10.18
N THR A 123 4.91 -56.98 10.19
CA THR A 123 6.28 -56.98 9.66
C THR A 123 7.27 -57.60 10.64
N THR A 124 7.12 -57.29 11.92
CA THR A 124 8.10 -57.64 12.95
C THR A 124 7.75 -58.93 13.69
N GLY A 125 6.49 -59.37 13.64
CA GLY A 125 5.97 -60.54 14.35
C GLY A 125 5.82 -60.35 15.87
N LYS A 126 6.09 -59.14 16.39
CA LYS A 126 6.11 -58.80 17.82
C LYS A 126 4.89 -57.96 18.19
N LYS A 127 4.50 -57.96 19.47
CA LYS A 127 3.44 -57.06 19.97
C LYS A 127 3.95 -55.64 20.00
N VAL A 128 3.19 -54.67 19.50
CA VAL A 128 3.66 -53.28 19.41
C VAL A 128 2.96 -52.39 20.42
N ARG A 129 3.73 -51.57 21.14
CA ARG A 129 3.22 -50.48 21.99
C ARG A 129 3.61 -49.15 21.36
N ALA A 130 2.63 -48.33 21.02
CA ALA A 130 2.87 -47.02 20.42
C ALA A 130 2.98 -45.92 21.49
N SER A 131 3.91 -44.99 21.29
CA SER A 131 4.04 -43.75 22.05
C SER A 131 4.08 -42.57 21.07
N PHE A 132 3.46 -41.45 21.42
CA PHE A 132 3.53 -40.24 20.60
C PHE A 132 4.75 -39.38 20.92
N CYS A 133 5.28 -38.71 19.90
CA CYS A 133 6.42 -37.81 20.01
C CYS A 133 6.30 -36.62 19.04
N ASN A 134 7.16 -35.62 19.19
CA ASN A 134 7.16 -34.43 18.33
C ASN A 134 7.68 -34.78 16.90
N PRO A 135 6.96 -34.40 15.84
CA PRO A 135 7.27 -34.78 14.45
C PRO A 135 8.61 -34.24 13.92
N GLU A 136 9.08 -33.09 14.39
CA GLU A 136 10.36 -32.52 13.93
C GLU A 136 11.54 -33.35 14.43
N PHE A 137 11.48 -33.72 15.72
CA PHE A 137 12.51 -34.56 16.34
C PHE A 137 12.49 -36.00 15.85
N LEU A 138 11.31 -36.55 15.55
CA LEU A 138 11.18 -37.88 14.96
C LEU A 138 11.87 -37.99 13.59
N LYS A 139 11.71 -36.96 12.73
CA LYS A 139 12.36 -36.91 11.41
C LYS A 139 13.88 -36.83 11.54
N GLU A 140 14.38 -35.99 12.44
CA GLU A 140 15.82 -35.87 12.71
C GLU A 140 16.42 -37.20 13.18
N LEU A 141 15.77 -37.87 14.14
CA LEU A 141 16.24 -39.14 14.72
C LEU A 141 16.14 -40.32 13.75
N LEU A 142 15.06 -40.41 12.94
CA LEU A 142 14.94 -41.41 11.88
C LEU A 142 16.10 -41.28 10.88
N LEU A 143 16.40 -40.06 10.44
CA LEU A 143 17.51 -39.78 9.53
C LEU A 143 18.87 -40.10 10.17
N ARG A 144 19.04 -39.81 11.46
CA ARG A 144 20.30 -40.05 12.17
C ARG A 144 20.61 -41.54 12.36
N HIS A 145 19.62 -42.36 12.69
CA HIS A 145 19.83 -43.76 13.05
C HIS A 145 19.78 -44.74 11.85
N TYR A 146 19.07 -44.41 10.77
CA TYR A 146 18.96 -45.29 9.60
C TYR A 146 19.89 -44.93 8.41
N LYS A 147 20.64 -43.82 8.44
CA LYS A 147 21.54 -43.37 7.33
C LYS A 147 22.88 -44.14 7.17
N GLY A 148 23.01 -45.36 7.64
CA GLY A 148 24.30 -46.08 7.68
C GLY A 148 24.31 -47.52 7.16
N MET A 149 23.20 -48.03 6.63
CA MET A 149 23.12 -49.43 6.17
C MET A 149 22.35 -49.54 4.85
N GLU A 150 23.08 -49.60 3.75
CA GLU A 150 22.66 -50.31 2.54
C GLU A 150 23.81 -51.20 2.03
N PRO A 151 23.57 -52.51 1.82
CA PRO A 151 24.33 -53.33 0.88
C PRO A 151 23.61 -53.37 -0.48
N VAL A 152 24.38 -53.20 -1.55
CA VAL A 152 23.95 -53.30 -2.96
C VAL A 152 23.74 -54.76 -3.38
N PRO A 153 22.65 -55.11 -4.10
CA PRO A 153 22.66 -56.17 -5.09
C PRO A 153 22.89 -55.58 -6.49
N ALA A 154 23.83 -56.19 -7.21
CA ALA A 154 24.17 -55.87 -8.59
C ALA A 154 22.97 -56.07 -9.53
N ASP A 155 22.87 -55.19 -10.54
CA ASP A 155 21.88 -55.13 -11.63
C ASP A 155 20.68 -54.19 -11.43
N SER A 156 20.94 -52.86 -11.43
CA SER A 156 19.96 -51.81 -11.74
C SER A 156 20.67 -50.44 -11.98
N PRO A 157 20.07 -49.50 -12.75
CA PRO A 157 20.78 -48.48 -13.54
C PRO A 157 21.20 -47.27 -12.71
N ALA A 158 22.39 -47.32 -12.09
CA ALA A 158 23.01 -46.22 -11.36
C ALA A 158 24.18 -45.56 -12.12
N GLN A 159 24.08 -45.45 -13.45
CA GLN A 159 24.96 -44.56 -14.23
C GLN A 159 24.34 -43.17 -14.48
N ASP A 160 23.06 -42.97 -14.11
CA ASP A 160 22.35 -41.71 -14.34
C ASP A 160 22.30 -40.78 -13.10
N GLU A 161 22.67 -41.22 -11.90
CA GLU A 161 22.67 -40.34 -10.72
C GLU A 161 23.78 -39.28 -10.75
N PHE A 162 24.94 -39.60 -11.34
CA PHE A 162 26.04 -38.64 -11.51
C PHE A 162 25.69 -37.54 -12.52
N ALA A 163 24.96 -37.89 -13.58
CA ALA A 163 24.47 -36.93 -14.57
C ALA A 163 23.30 -36.08 -14.02
N PHE A 164 22.50 -36.64 -13.12
CA PHE A 164 21.38 -35.95 -12.48
C PHE A 164 21.84 -34.88 -11.47
N ILE A 165 22.92 -35.13 -10.72
CA ILE A 165 23.50 -34.14 -9.80
C ILE A 165 24.11 -32.97 -10.58
N ILE A 166 24.85 -33.24 -11.67
CA ILE A 166 25.41 -32.20 -12.55
C ILE A 166 24.30 -31.38 -13.24
N LYS A 167 23.15 -32.00 -13.53
CA LYS A 167 22.00 -31.32 -14.16
C LYS A 167 21.19 -30.49 -13.15
N SER A 168 21.17 -30.89 -11.88
CA SER A 168 20.52 -30.15 -10.79
C SER A 168 21.30 -28.90 -10.37
N ILE A 169 22.61 -28.87 -10.64
CA ILE A 169 23.51 -27.72 -10.36
C ILE A 169 23.27 -26.53 -11.33
N LYS A 170 22.41 -26.66 -12.35
CA LYS A 170 22.21 -25.62 -13.39
C LYS A 170 20.85 -24.93 -13.41
N SER A 171 20.02 -25.02 -12.37
CA SER A 171 18.77 -24.25 -12.28
C SER A 171 18.63 -23.48 -10.96
N GLU A 172 19.01 -22.20 -11.05
CA GLU A 172 18.60 -20.99 -10.31
C GLU A 172 18.36 -21.04 -8.78
N GLU A 173 19.41 -20.57 -8.07
CA GLU A 173 19.53 -19.74 -6.85
C GLU A 173 18.59 -19.87 -5.63
N PRO A 174 19.20 -20.09 -4.45
CA PRO A 174 18.83 -19.45 -3.19
C PRO A 174 19.87 -18.38 -2.79
N GLY A 175 19.40 -17.15 -2.64
CA GLY A 175 20.22 -15.97 -2.36
C GLY A 175 20.89 -15.97 -0.99
N GLY A 176 22.22 -15.93 -1.01
CA GLY A 176 23.11 -15.55 0.09
C GLY A 176 24.54 -16.05 -0.14
N LEU A 177 25.55 -15.17 -0.07
CA LEU A 177 26.96 -15.57 -0.26
C LEU A 177 27.37 -16.73 0.66
N ARG A 178 26.86 -16.75 1.90
CA ARG A 178 27.13 -17.85 2.85
C ARG A 178 26.52 -19.19 2.43
N ALA A 179 25.31 -19.20 1.88
CA ALA A 179 24.66 -20.41 1.37
C ALA A 179 25.41 -20.96 0.15
N GLN A 180 25.87 -20.07 -0.74
CA GLN A 180 26.69 -20.46 -1.89
C GLN A 180 28.06 -21.04 -1.48
N ILE A 181 28.67 -20.51 -0.42
CA ILE A 181 29.94 -21.05 0.12
C ILE A 181 29.72 -22.42 0.77
N GLU A 182 28.65 -22.62 1.54
CA GLU A 182 28.30 -23.92 2.12
C GLU A 182 28.02 -24.97 1.04
N GLU A 183 27.24 -24.61 0.01
CA GLU A 183 26.94 -25.50 -1.12
C GLU A 183 28.20 -25.88 -1.90
N LEU A 184 29.09 -24.92 -2.20
CA LEU A 184 30.37 -25.21 -2.85
C LEU A 184 31.30 -26.07 -1.98
N ASN A 185 31.30 -25.86 -0.66
CA ASN A 185 32.07 -26.69 0.26
C ASN A 185 31.53 -28.12 0.33
N ASP A 186 30.21 -28.31 0.33
CA ASP A 186 29.56 -29.63 0.31
C ASP A 186 29.81 -30.37 -1.00
N ILE A 187 29.75 -29.66 -2.14
CA ILE A 187 30.16 -30.17 -3.45
C ILE A 187 31.63 -30.60 -3.42
N GLY A 188 32.51 -29.76 -2.85
CA GLY A 188 33.94 -30.07 -2.68
C GLY A 188 34.19 -31.28 -1.79
N GLN A 189 33.46 -31.44 -0.68
CA GLN A 189 33.58 -32.60 0.21
C GLN A 189 33.09 -33.89 -0.46
N THR A 190 32.01 -33.82 -1.22
CA THR A 190 31.46 -34.95 -1.98
C THR A 190 32.46 -35.42 -3.05
N ALA A 191 33.04 -34.47 -3.79
CA ALA A 191 34.10 -34.76 -4.76
C ALA A 191 35.36 -35.37 -4.09
N LEU A 192 35.71 -34.91 -2.88
CA LEU A 192 36.85 -35.44 -2.11
C LEU A 192 36.61 -36.87 -1.59
N ILE A 193 35.38 -37.20 -1.21
CA ILE A 193 34.99 -38.57 -0.85
C ILE A 193 35.09 -39.47 -2.08
N ALA A 194 34.55 -39.04 -3.22
CA ALA A 194 34.63 -39.77 -4.48
C ALA A 194 36.09 -40.02 -4.91
N ALA A 195 36.94 -39.00 -4.84
CA ALA A 195 38.37 -39.12 -5.16
C ALA A 195 39.13 -40.04 -4.18
N ARG A 196 38.75 -40.09 -2.90
CA ARG A 196 39.31 -41.01 -1.90
C ARG A 196 38.91 -42.46 -2.12
N SER A 197 37.68 -42.70 -2.58
CA SER A 197 37.20 -44.03 -2.95
C SER A 197 37.81 -44.56 -4.25
N HIS A 198 38.58 -43.73 -4.98
CA HIS A 198 39.19 -44.15 -6.23
C HIS A 198 40.28 -45.23 -6.01
N PRO A 199 40.33 -46.29 -6.83
CA PRO A 199 41.29 -47.40 -6.68
C PRO A 199 42.78 -47.00 -6.68
N PHE A 200 43.11 -45.83 -7.25
CA PHE A 200 44.48 -45.31 -7.39
C PHE A 200 44.78 -44.10 -6.48
N SER A 201 44.22 -44.10 -5.26
CA SER A 201 44.32 -42.99 -4.29
C SER A 201 45.74 -42.49 -4.03
N ARG A 202 46.75 -43.36 -4.10
CA ARG A 202 48.16 -43.02 -3.82
C ARG A 202 48.79 -42.07 -4.85
N ALA A 203 48.39 -42.15 -6.12
CA ALA A 203 48.90 -41.27 -7.19
C ALA A 203 48.30 -39.86 -7.11
N VAL A 204 47.16 -39.72 -6.44
CA VAL A 204 46.35 -38.48 -6.40
C VAL A 204 46.33 -37.86 -4.99
N ALA A 205 46.89 -38.55 -3.99
CA ALA A 205 46.86 -38.19 -2.58
C ALA A 205 47.36 -36.77 -2.27
N SER A 206 48.41 -36.28 -2.96
CA SER A 206 48.95 -34.93 -2.74
C SER A 206 47.95 -33.83 -3.14
N ALA A 207 47.28 -34.01 -4.28
CA ALA A 207 46.29 -33.04 -4.77
C ALA A 207 45.02 -33.03 -3.91
N ILE A 208 44.61 -34.21 -3.43
CA ILE A 208 43.46 -34.35 -2.51
C ILE A 208 43.75 -33.67 -1.17
N GLU A 209 44.97 -33.82 -0.64
CA GLU A 209 45.34 -33.21 0.64
C GLU A 209 45.46 -31.68 0.54
N GLU A 210 46.01 -31.16 -0.56
CA GLU A 210 46.04 -29.71 -0.81
C GLU A 210 44.64 -29.10 -1.00
N ALA A 211 43.74 -29.80 -1.70
CA ALA A 211 42.35 -29.38 -1.84
C ALA A 211 41.62 -29.37 -0.48
N ARG A 212 41.91 -30.33 0.41
CA ARG A 212 41.37 -30.39 1.77
C ARG A 212 41.78 -29.18 2.60
N VAL A 213 43.05 -28.78 2.53
CA VAL A 213 43.57 -27.59 3.24
C VAL A 213 42.85 -26.34 2.73
N LYS A 214 42.68 -26.19 1.42
CA LYS A 214 41.99 -25.04 0.82
C LYS A 214 40.50 -24.98 1.17
N LEU A 215 39.80 -26.11 1.24
CA LEU A 215 38.40 -26.16 1.71
C LEU A 215 38.30 -25.79 3.20
N ALA A 216 39.25 -26.24 4.02
CA ALA A 216 39.30 -25.89 5.44
C ALA A 216 39.61 -24.40 5.65
N ASP A 217 40.49 -23.82 4.84
CA ASP A 217 40.81 -22.40 4.90
C ASP A 217 39.65 -21.55 4.35
N ALA A 218 38.98 -21.98 3.28
CA ALA A 218 37.75 -21.34 2.79
C ALA A 218 36.68 -21.23 3.89
N LYS A 219 36.49 -22.30 4.69
CA LYS A 219 35.58 -22.30 5.83
C LYS A 219 36.00 -21.29 6.91
N LYS A 220 37.29 -21.18 7.23
CA LYS A 220 37.80 -20.19 8.19
C LYS A 220 37.63 -18.75 7.71
N TYR A 221 37.84 -18.49 6.41
CA TYR A 221 37.63 -17.16 5.82
C TYR A 221 36.16 -16.76 5.85
N ALA A 222 35.24 -17.71 5.60
CA ALA A 222 33.79 -17.50 5.71
C ALA A 222 33.33 -17.21 7.15
N GLU A 223 33.88 -17.92 8.13
CA GLU A 223 33.60 -17.66 9.57
C GLU A 223 34.17 -16.31 10.04
N SER A 224 35.19 -15.78 9.35
CA SER A 224 35.84 -14.49 9.66
C SER A 224 35.24 -13.29 8.91
N GLY A 225 34.23 -13.51 8.05
CA GLY A 225 33.53 -12.46 7.29
C GLY A 225 34.20 -12.04 5.97
N PHE A 226 35.20 -12.78 5.49
CA PHE A 226 35.86 -12.58 4.19
C PHE A 226 35.24 -13.53 3.14
N ASP A 227 34.00 -13.23 2.74
CA ASP A 227 33.19 -14.14 1.94
C ASP A 227 33.70 -14.30 0.49
N GLU A 228 34.39 -13.30 -0.08
CA GLU A 228 34.89 -13.34 -1.46
C GLU A 228 36.15 -14.21 -1.61
N GLU A 229 37.12 -14.06 -0.69
CA GLU A 229 38.30 -14.92 -0.63
C GLU A 229 37.95 -16.38 -0.26
N ALA A 230 36.94 -16.58 0.59
CA ALA A 230 36.41 -17.90 0.91
C ALA A 230 35.85 -18.61 -0.34
N LEU A 231 35.08 -17.89 -1.16
CA LEU A 231 34.50 -18.41 -2.40
C LEU A 231 35.58 -18.73 -3.45
N GLU A 232 36.62 -17.90 -3.56
CA GLU A 232 37.75 -18.16 -4.46
C GLU A 232 38.53 -19.42 -4.05
N MET A 233 38.79 -19.59 -2.75
CA MET A 233 39.47 -20.76 -2.21
C MET A 233 38.66 -22.05 -2.40
N ALA A 234 37.34 -21.99 -2.20
CA ALA A 234 36.43 -23.12 -2.44
C ALA A 234 36.44 -23.54 -3.93
N ARG A 235 36.36 -22.57 -4.85
CA ARG A 235 36.44 -22.84 -6.30
C ARG A 235 37.76 -23.45 -6.71
N ARG A 236 38.88 -22.94 -6.18
CA ARG A 236 40.23 -23.50 -6.44
C ARG A 236 40.37 -24.94 -5.93
N ALA A 237 39.76 -25.27 -4.80
CA ALA A 237 39.78 -26.63 -4.28
C ALA A 237 38.99 -27.59 -5.17
N ILE A 238 37.81 -27.18 -5.67
CA ILE A 238 37.01 -27.97 -6.62
C ILE A 238 37.77 -28.22 -7.91
N THR A 239 38.45 -27.20 -8.47
CA THR A 239 39.27 -27.40 -9.68
C THR A 239 40.39 -28.40 -9.47
N MET A 240 41.07 -28.36 -8.32
CA MET A 240 42.12 -29.32 -7.99
C MET A 240 41.58 -30.75 -7.82
N LEU A 241 40.34 -30.90 -7.31
CA LEU A 241 39.68 -32.20 -7.20
C LEU A 241 39.26 -32.77 -8.55
N ASN A 242 38.82 -31.92 -9.48
CA ASN A 242 38.54 -32.35 -10.85
C ASN A 242 39.81 -32.78 -11.59
N GLU A 243 40.89 -31.99 -11.50
CA GLU A 243 42.19 -32.38 -12.08
C GLU A 243 42.77 -33.66 -11.47
N ALA A 244 42.52 -33.87 -10.17
CA ALA A 244 42.87 -35.09 -9.46
C ALA A 244 42.08 -36.31 -9.99
N SER A 245 40.77 -36.15 -10.20
CA SER A 245 39.91 -37.18 -10.81
C SER A 245 40.36 -37.50 -12.24
N ASP A 246 40.59 -36.48 -13.07
CA ASP A 246 41.02 -36.66 -14.46
C ASP A 246 42.38 -37.38 -14.56
N LYS A 247 43.30 -37.09 -13.63
CA LYS A 247 44.57 -37.84 -13.50
C LYS A 247 44.35 -39.28 -13.07
N ALA A 248 43.41 -39.54 -12.17
CA ALA A 248 43.05 -40.89 -11.73
C ALA A 248 42.49 -41.73 -12.90
N ASP A 249 41.58 -41.15 -13.67
CA ASP A 249 40.99 -41.75 -14.88
C ASP A 249 42.03 -41.93 -16.00
N GLY A 250 43.02 -41.04 -16.07
CA GLY A 250 44.18 -41.18 -16.95
C GLY A 250 45.04 -42.39 -16.60
N VAL A 251 45.36 -42.57 -15.31
CA VAL A 251 46.13 -43.72 -14.81
C VAL A 251 45.37 -45.03 -15.03
N GLU A 252 44.05 -45.03 -14.87
CA GLU A 252 43.21 -46.21 -15.15
C GLU A 252 43.21 -46.60 -16.63
N ARG A 253 43.15 -45.62 -17.55
CA ARG A 253 43.30 -45.87 -19.00
C ARG A 253 44.70 -46.40 -19.38
N ASP A 254 45.74 -45.96 -18.69
CA ASP A 254 47.11 -46.44 -18.91
C ASP A 254 47.35 -47.83 -18.28
N TRP A 255 46.64 -48.18 -17.22
CA TRP A 255 46.70 -49.49 -16.56
C TRP A 255 46.31 -50.63 -17.51
N GLU A 256 45.22 -50.49 -18.28
CA GLU A 256 44.81 -51.51 -19.25
C GLU A 256 45.88 -51.76 -20.31
N LYS A 257 46.54 -50.69 -20.78
CA LYS A 257 47.65 -50.78 -21.74
C LYS A 257 48.86 -51.47 -21.12
N LEU A 258 49.24 -51.13 -19.88
CA LEU A 258 50.34 -51.78 -19.17
C LEU A 258 50.06 -53.27 -18.93
N VAL A 259 48.83 -53.64 -18.54
CA VAL A 259 48.43 -55.05 -18.36
C VAL A 259 48.48 -55.83 -19.67
N GLN A 260 48.05 -55.22 -20.79
CA GLN A 260 48.21 -55.79 -22.14
C GLN A 260 49.69 -55.98 -22.51
N GLN A 261 50.54 -54.99 -22.23
CA GLN A 261 51.97 -55.07 -22.50
C GLN A 261 52.65 -56.16 -21.64
N VAL A 262 52.25 -56.35 -20.38
CA VAL A 262 52.76 -57.44 -19.53
C VAL A 262 52.38 -58.81 -20.08
N LYS A 263 51.15 -58.98 -20.55
CA LYS A 263 50.71 -60.22 -21.22
C LYS A 263 51.54 -60.49 -22.49
N SER A 264 51.84 -59.46 -23.27
CA SER A 264 52.69 -59.55 -24.47
C SER A 264 54.14 -59.92 -24.14
N LEU A 265 54.76 -59.25 -23.15
CA LEU A 265 56.11 -59.57 -22.68
C LEU A 265 56.22 -60.98 -22.12
N ARG A 266 55.21 -61.45 -21.37
CA ARG A 266 55.11 -62.84 -20.91
C ARG A 266 55.08 -63.82 -22.07
N GLY A 267 54.29 -63.54 -23.12
CA GLY A 267 54.24 -64.36 -24.33
C GLY A 267 55.61 -64.45 -25.01
N ARG A 268 56.33 -63.33 -25.12
CA ARG A 268 57.68 -63.29 -25.70
C ARG A 268 58.70 -64.09 -24.88
N ILE A 269 58.64 -64.01 -23.54
CA ILE A 269 59.54 -64.76 -22.66
C ILE A 269 59.27 -66.28 -22.77
N ASN A 270 58.00 -66.68 -22.86
CA ASN A 270 57.64 -68.09 -23.03
C ASN A 270 58.11 -68.65 -24.39
N VAL A 271 58.00 -67.86 -25.47
CA VAL A 271 58.52 -68.25 -26.79
C VAL A 271 60.04 -68.39 -26.76
N LEU A 272 60.76 -67.48 -26.09
CA LEU A 272 62.21 -67.61 -25.89
C LEU A 272 62.59 -68.85 -25.05
N GLU A 273 61.75 -69.24 -24.08
CA GLU A 273 61.90 -70.48 -23.30
C GLU A 273 61.74 -71.73 -24.18
N GLU A 274 60.73 -71.73 -25.06
CA GLU A 274 60.47 -72.79 -26.04
C GLU A 274 61.56 -72.88 -27.12
N ASP A 275 62.16 -71.75 -27.50
CA ASP A 275 63.27 -71.64 -28.46
C ASP A 275 64.65 -72.03 -27.85
N GLY A 276 64.68 -72.50 -26.60
CA GLY A 276 65.89 -73.00 -25.96
C GLY A 276 66.84 -71.93 -25.43
N ALA A 277 66.36 -70.69 -25.16
CA ALA A 277 67.17 -69.59 -24.63
C ALA A 277 67.89 -69.89 -23.31
N ALA A 278 67.36 -70.84 -22.53
CA ALA A 278 68.01 -71.34 -21.33
C ALA A 278 69.38 -71.99 -21.59
N GLU A 279 69.63 -72.51 -22.80
CA GLU A 279 70.88 -73.18 -23.16
C GLU A 279 71.94 -72.22 -23.71
N TYR A 280 71.55 -71.18 -24.47
CA TYR A 280 72.51 -70.27 -25.11
C TYR A 280 72.72 -68.93 -24.37
N ALA A 281 71.78 -68.47 -23.53
CA ALA A 281 71.91 -67.24 -22.74
C ALA A 281 71.39 -67.38 -21.28
N PRO A 282 71.97 -68.29 -20.47
CA PRO A 282 71.40 -68.74 -19.19
C PRO A 282 71.31 -67.64 -18.11
N ALA A 283 72.26 -66.71 -18.04
CA ALA A 283 72.28 -65.66 -17.00
C ALA A 283 71.24 -64.56 -17.25
N ASP A 284 71.07 -64.16 -18.52
CA ASP A 284 70.13 -63.12 -18.92
C ASP A 284 68.68 -63.66 -18.93
N PHE A 285 68.49 -64.94 -19.31
CA PHE A 285 67.19 -65.61 -19.23
C PHE A 285 66.72 -65.84 -17.78
N LYS A 286 67.63 -66.18 -16.84
CA LYS A 286 67.29 -66.31 -15.42
C LYS A 286 66.79 -64.99 -14.81
N ARG A 287 67.42 -63.87 -15.16
CA ARG A 287 66.93 -62.52 -14.77
C ARG A 287 65.57 -62.19 -15.36
N LEU A 288 65.31 -62.56 -16.62
CA LEU A 288 64.00 -62.40 -17.24
C LEU A 288 62.90 -63.21 -16.53
N ALA A 289 63.23 -64.43 -16.06
CA ALA A 289 62.30 -65.26 -15.30
C ALA A 289 62.01 -64.67 -13.90
N GLU A 290 63.01 -64.13 -13.21
CA GLU A 290 62.83 -63.43 -11.92
C GLU A 290 61.94 -62.18 -12.08
N ILE A 291 62.18 -61.38 -13.13
CA ILE A 291 61.36 -60.20 -13.44
C ILE A 291 59.92 -60.59 -13.82
N ARG A 292 59.72 -61.69 -14.56
CA ARG A 292 58.40 -62.24 -14.89
C ARG A 292 57.58 -62.55 -13.64
N ASP A 293 58.20 -63.19 -12.65
CA ASP A 293 57.52 -63.59 -11.41
C ASP A 293 57.22 -62.39 -10.52
N GLU A 294 58.09 -61.37 -10.50
CA GLU A 294 57.86 -60.14 -9.73
C GLU A 294 56.85 -59.18 -10.40
N LEU A 295 56.76 -59.17 -11.73
CA LEU A 295 55.71 -58.47 -12.49
C LEU A 295 54.32 -59.00 -12.13
N MET A 296 54.15 -60.32 -11.97
CA MET A 296 52.87 -60.92 -11.60
C MET A 296 52.42 -60.52 -10.19
N ARG A 297 53.36 -60.42 -9.24
CA ARG A 297 53.07 -59.88 -7.89
C ARG A 297 52.68 -58.41 -7.93
N CYS A 298 53.34 -57.60 -8.77
CA CYS A 298 53.01 -56.18 -8.91
C CYS A 298 51.64 -55.94 -9.56
N VAL A 299 51.19 -56.83 -10.46
CA VAL A 299 49.84 -56.78 -11.05
C VAL A 299 48.77 -57.11 -10.02
N THR A 300 49.00 -58.10 -9.14
CA THR A 300 48.08 -58.41 -8.03
C THR A 300 48.04 -57.30 -6.98
N ASP A 301 49.18 -56.67 -6.70
CA ASP A 301 49.30 -55.58 -5.71
C ASP A 301 48.96 -54.19 -6.30
N ARG A 302 48.60 -54.11 -7.59
CA ARG A 302 48.25 -52.89 -8.35
C ARG A 302 49.27 -51.73 -8.23
N ASN A 303 50.56 -52.04 -8.18
CA ASN A 303 51.63 -51.04 -8.03
C ASN A 303 52.20 -50.60 -9.40
N VAL A 304 51.64 -49.52 -9.97
CA VAL A 304 51.90 -49.03 -11.33
C VAL A 304 53.36 -48.60 -11.56
N ASP A 305 53.97 -47.90 -10.60
CA ASP A 305 55.34 -47.38 -10.74
C ASP A 305 56.39 -48.50 -10.78
N LYS A 306 56.23 -49.51 -9.91
CA LYS A 306 57.11 -50.68 -9.90
C LYS A 306 56.93 -51.53 -11.16
N LEU A 307 55.70 -51.60 -11.68
CA LEU A 307 55.39 -52.29 -12.93
C LEU A 307 56.11 -51.66 -14.12
N ARG A 308 56.01 -50.34 -14.29
CA ARG A 308 56.65 -49.63 -15.42
C ARG A 308 58.17 -49.83 -15.45
N PHE A 309 58.81 -49.75 -14.29
CA PHE A 309 60.26 -49.98 -14.14
C PHE A 309 60.68 -51.42 -14.51
N LEU A 310 59.93 -52.43 -14.04
CA LEU A 310 60.22 -53.83 -14.36
C LEU A 310 59.98 -54.15 -15.85
N MET A 311 59.00 -53.50 -16.49
CA MET A 311 58.72 -53.66 -17.92
C MET A 311 59.85 -53.14 -18.81
N GLU A 312 60.42 -51.98 -18.49
CA GLU A 312 61.57 -51.43 -19.21
C GLU A 312 62.80 -52.35 -19.09
N GLN A 313 63.06 -52.90 -17.89
CA GLN A 313 64.16 -53.85 -17.70
C GLN A 313 63.94 -55.16 -18.47
N ALA A 314 62.73 -55.71 -18.47
CA ALA A 314 62.42 -56.94 -19.18
C ALA A 314 62.55 -56.80 -20.71
N ALA A 315 62.15 -55.66 -21.28
CA ALA A 315 62.23 -55.42 -22.72
C ALA A 315 63.69 -55.42 -23.23
N VAL A 316 64.59 -54.74 -22.51
CA VAL A 316 66.02 -54.64 -22.87
C VAL A 316 66.71 -56.00 -22.81
N ILE A 317 66.41 -56.82 -21.81
CA ILE A 317 67.02 -58.15 -21.67
C ILE A 317 66.47 -59.12 -22.72
N ALA A 318 65.17 -59.06 -23.04
CA ALA A 318 64.55 -59.91 -24.06
C ALA A 318 65.09 -59.64 -25.47
N GLU A 319 65.37 -58.38 -25.80
CA GLU A 319 65.96 -58.00 -27.09
C GLU A 319 67.41 -58.46 -27.23
N LYS A 320 68.19 -58.39 -26.14
CA LYS A 320 69.58 -58.87 -26.09
C LYS A 320 69.69 -60.39 -26.29
N VAL A 321 68.74 -61.18 -25.77
CA VAL A 321 68.68 -62.65 -25.95
C VAL A 321 68.27 -63.01 -27.38
N GLY A 322 67.34 -62.29 -27.98
CA GLY A 322 66.88 -62.55 -29.36
C GLY A 322 67.92 -62.30 -30.46
N LEU A 323 68.94 -61.48 -30.20
CA LEU A 323 70.01 -61.17 -31.15
C LEU A 323 71.08 -62.29 -31.30
N GLN A 324 71.00 -63.37 -30.53
CA GLN A 324 72.03 -64.44 -30.50
C GLN A 324 71.69 -65.72 -31.30
N ALA A 325 70.60 -65.77 -32.08
CA ALA A 325 70.17 -66.97 -32.83
C ALA A 325 70.72 -67.03 -34.29
N PRO A 326 71.36 -68.14 -34.75
CA PRO A 326 72.01 -68.17 -36.08
C PRO A 326 71.29 -69.01 -37.19
N ASP A 327 71.06 -68.35 -38.34
CA ASP A 327 71.30 -68.82 -39.73
C ASP A 327 70.40 -69.85 -40.49
N ARG A 328 69.13 -69.53 -40.82
CA ARG A 328 68.43 -70.24 -41.93
C ARG A 328 67.60 -69.44 -42.96
N ASN A 329 67.54 -68.11 -42.87
CA ASN A 329 66.33 -67.45 -43.36
C ASN A 329 66.40 -66.51 -44.59
N ARG A 330 67.56 -66.10 -45.15
CA ARG A 330 67.58 -64.97 -46.11
C ARG A 330 66.77 -65.11 -47.42
N GLY A 331 66.65 -66.30 -48.02
CA GLY A 331 65.88 -66.49 -49.27
C GLY A 331 64.41 -66.87 -49.05
N ARG A 332 64.13 -67.61 -47.98
CA ARG A 332 62.77 -68.06 -47.61
C ARG A 332 62.01 -66.97 -46.84
N GLU A 333 62.69 -66.17 -46.02
CA GLU A 333 62.07 -64.99 -45.36
C GLU A 333 61.59 -64.01 -46.40
N GLN A 334 62.35 -63.68 -47.45
CA GLN A 334 61.87 -62.66 -48.39
C GLN A 334 60.58 -63.10 -49.11
N VAL A 335 60.47 -64.37 -49.51
CA VAL A 335 59.25 -64.90 -50.14
C VAL A 335 58.13 -65.11 -49.12
N ILE A 336 58.41 -65.59 -47.90
CA ILE A 336 57.40 -65.71 -46.83
C ILE A 336 56.93 -64.32 -46.37
N THR A 337 57.81 -63.32 -46.34
CA THR A 337 57.47 -61.94 -45.97
C THR A 337 56.63 -61.30 -47.07
N SER A 338 56.98 -61.45 -48.35
CA SER A 338 56.15 -60.98 -49.47
C SER A 338 54.79 -61.69 -49.51
N LEU A 339 54.74 -63.00 -49.27
CA LEU A 339 53.51 -63.79 -49.28
C LEU A 339 52.65 -63.53 -48.04
N ALA A 340 53.26 -63.30 -46.87
CA ALA A 340 52.59 -62.84 -45.66
C ALA A 340 52.00 -61.44 -45.87
N LYS A 341 52.75 -60.54 -46.52
CA LYS A 341 52.30 -59.19 -46.84
C LYS A 341 51.13 -59.18 -47.83
N VAL A 342 51.18 -59.99 -48.89
CA VAL A 342 50.05 -60.18 -49.82
C VAL A 342 48.84 -60.79 -49.10
N ARG A 343 49.03 -61.81 -48.24
CA ARG A 343 47.94 -62.39 -47.44
C ARG A 343 47.35 -61.40 -46.45
N GLU A 344 48.17 -60.56 -45.84
CA GLU A 344 47.74 -59.51 -44.92
C GLU A 344 46.94 -58.44 -45.66
N VAL A 345 47.38 -57.99 -46.83
CA VAL A 345 46.63 -57.04 -47.67
C VAL A 345 45.31 -57.67 -48.12
N ILE A 346 45.29 -58.93 -48.55
CA ILE A 346 44.05 -59.63 -48.92
C ILE A 346 43.12 -59.82 -47.72
N ALA A 347 43.66 -60.07 -46.53
CA ALA A 347 42.88 -60.15 -45.29
C ALA A 347 42.31 -58.77 -44.92
N ARG A 348 43.07 -57.69 -45.08
CA ARG A 348 42.62 -56.31 -44.90
C ARG A 348 41.56 -55.92 -45.92
N ALA A 349 41.75 -56.22 -47.20
CA ALA A 349 40.76 -56.02 -48.25
C ALA A 349 39.46 -56.79 -47.96
N ARG A 350 39.55 -58.07 -47.54
CA ARG A 350 38.37 -58.85 -47.13
C ARG A 350 37.68 -58.26 -45.90
N LYS A 351 38.45 -57.82 -44.90
CA LYS A 351 37.92 -57.16 -43.70
C LYS A 351 37.28 -55.81 -44.02
N ALA A 352 37.75 -55.13 -45.07
CA ALA A 352 37.18 -53.90 -45.61
C ALA A 352 35.95 -54.14 -46.51
N GLY A 353 35.48 -55.37 -46.68
CA GLY A 353 34.26 -55.66 -47.45
C GLY A 353 34.48 -55.87 -48.95
N ALA A 354 35.72 -56.07 -49.39
CA ALA A 354 36.03 -56.21 -50.81
C ALA A 354 35.36 -57.44 -51.48
N LYS A 355 34.88 -58.42 -50.69
CA LYS A 355 34.09 -59.56 -51.17
C LYS A 355 32.78 -59.13 -51.85
N ASP A 356 32.19 -58.02 -51.37
CA ASP A 356 30.89 -57.53 -51.84
C ASP A 356 31.05 -56.39 -52.86
N HIS A 357 32.13 -55.60 -52.77
CA HIS A 357 32.33 -54.39 -53.58
C HIS A 357 33.45 -54.48 -54.64
N ALA A 358 34.35 -55.47 -54.57
CA ALA A 358 35.49 -55.61 -55.50
C ALA A 358 35.82 -57.09 -55.80
N GLN A 359 34.77 -57.91 -56.00
CA GLN A 359 34.88 -59.36 -56.16
C GLN A 359 35.79 -59.79 -57.32
N ASP A 360 35.70 -59.09 -58.46
CA ASP A 360 36.50 -59.41 -59.66
C ASP A 360 37.99 -59.10 -59.48
N VAL A 361 38.32 -58.01 -58.77
CA VAL A 361 39.70 -57.59 -58.52
C VAL A 361 40.38 -58.51 -57.50
N ILE A 362 39.65 -58.96 -56.47
CA ILE A 362 40.14 -59.97 -55.54
C ILE A 362 40.37 -61.31 -56.24
N LYS A 363 39.47 -61.70 -57.14
CA LYS A 363 39.61 -62.95 -57.90
C LYS A 363 40.88 -62.92 -58.75
N GLN A 364 41.17 -61.79 -59.41
CA GLN A 364 42.45 -61.59 -60.12
C GLN A 364 43.67 -61.70 -59.19
N ALA A 365 43.61 -61.16 -57.96
CA ALA A 365 44.70 -61.30 -56.99
C ALA A 365 44.94 -62.77 -56.57
N TYR A 366 43.88 -63.58 -56.44
CA TYR A 366 43.99 -65.02 -56.20
C TYR A 366 44.55 -65.79 -57.40
N GLU A 367 44.17 -65.42 -58.63
CA GLU A 367 44.73 -66.03 -59.85
C GLU A 367 46.25 -65.76 -59.97
N PHE A 368 46.73 -64.60 -59.55
CA PHE A 368 48.19 -64.32 -59.48
C PHE A 368 48.88 -65.09 -58.36
N LEU A 369 48.21 -65.37 -57.23
CA LEU A 369 48.73 -66.23 -56.16
C LEU A 369 48.84 -67.70 -56.60
N ASP A 370 47.83 -68.21 -57.31
CA ASP A 370 47.86 -69.58 -57.85
C ASP A 370 48.99 -69.73 -58.88
N LYS A 371 49.20 -68.72 -59.74
CA LYS A 371 50.35 -68.66 -60.65
C LYS A 371 51.67 -68.64 -59.87
N ALA A 372 51.80 -67.81 -58.83
CA ALA A 372 52.98 -67.79 -57.98
C ALA A 372 53.26 -69.16 -57.32
N GLU A 373 52.23 -69.89 -56.90
CA GLU A 373 52.39 -71.24 -56.36
C GLU A 373 52.89 -72.24 -57.42
N THR A 374 52.40 -72.15 -58.66
CA THR A 374 52.90 -72.98 -59.76
C THR A 374 54.36 -72.70 -60.10
N HIS A 375 54.80 -71.44 -60.14
CA HIS A 375 56.21 -71.07 -60.36
C HIS A 375 57.13 -71.45 -59.17
N ALA A 376 56.61 -71.40 -57.93
CA ALA A 376 57.34 -71.83 -56.74
C ALA A 376 57.62 -73.35 -56.74
N ARG A 377 56.68 -74.16 -57.24
CA ARG A 377 56.88 -75.62 -57.43
C ARG A 377 57.95 -75.95 -58.45
N HIS A 378 58.21 -75.07 -59.41
CA HIS A 378 59.25 -75.20 -60.44
C HIS A 378 60.57 -74.49 -60.06
N ALA A 379 60.69 -73.98 -58.83
CA ALA A 379 61.86 -73.28 -58.30
C ALA A 379 62.30 -72.00 -59.06
N GLN A 380 61.36 -71.35 -59.75
CA GLN A 380 61.59 -70.10 -60.48
C GLN A 380 61.31 -68.87 -59.59
N TRP A 381 62.23 -68.57 -58.67
CA TRP A 381 61.99 -67.59 -57.60
C TRP A 381 61.82 -66.13 -58.04
N ASP A 382 62.35 -65.76 -59.20
CA ASP A 382 62.18 -64.40 -59.76
C ASP A 382 60.76 -64.20 -60.33
N GLU A 383 60.21 -65.22 -61.00
CA GLU A 383 58.82 -65.21 -61.52
C GLU A 383 57.80 -65.25 -60.38
N VAL A 384 58.11 -65.95 -59.28
CA VAL A 384 57.31 -65.92 -58.04
C VAL A 384 57.24 -64.52 -57.45
N ARG A 385 58.35 -63.77 -57.48
CA ARG A 385 58.41 -62.41 -56.96
C ARG A 385 57.53 -61.46 -57.79
N GLU A 386 57.58 -61.56 -59.11
CA GLU A 386 56.78 -60.73 -60.02
C GLU A 386 55.27 -61.01 -59.92
N CYS A 387 54.89 -62.28 -59.77
CA CYS A 387 53.50 -62.68 -59.51
C CYS A 387 53.00 -62.19 -58.14
N LEU A 388 53.84 -62.26 -57.10
CA LEU A 388 53.50 -61.75 -55.76
C LEU A 388 53.35 -60.22 -55.73
N THR A 389 54.19 -59.47 -56.44
CA THR A 389 54.02 -58.00 -56.56
C THR A 389 52.77 -57.62 -57.33
N SER A 390 52.40 -58.38 -58.36
CA SER A 390 51.16 -58.17 -59.11
C SER A 390 49.92 -58.51 -58.27
N ALA A 391 49.99 -59.57 -57.45
CA ALA A 391 48.96 -59.92 -56.49
C ALA A 391 48.81 -58.86 -55.38
N GLU A 392 49.91 -58.28 -54.87
CA GLU A 392 49.89 -57.19 -53.88
C GLU A 392 49.20 -55.94 -54.45
N SER A 393 49.54 -55.55 -55.68
CA SER A 393 48.95 -54.40 -56.36
C SER A 393 47.44 -54.55 -56.55
N LYS A 394 46.98 -55.71 -57.03
CA LYS A 394 45.56 -55.99 -57.20
C LYS A 394 44.80 -56.09 -55.86
N ALA A 395 45.44 -56.62 -54.82
CA ALA A 395 44.85 -56.65 -53.48
C ALA A 395 44.71 -55.24 -52.86
N LEU A 396 45.68 -54.36 -53.07
CA LEU A 396 45.61 -52.95 -52.65
C LEU A 396 44.54 -52.16 -53.44
N GLU A 397 44.40 -52.44 -54.73
CA GLU A 397 43.34 -51.86 -55.56
C GLU A 397 41.94 -52.27 -55.04
N ALA A 398 41.76 -53.55 -54.70
CA ALA A 398 40.53 -54.05 -54.09
C ALA A 398 40.26 -53.47 -52.69
N GLU A 399 41.30 -53.29 -51.86
CA GLU A 399 41.21 -52.64 -50.53
C GLU A 399 40.73 -51.18 -50.67
N ARG A 400 41.28 -50.43 -51.64
CA ARG A 400 40.89 -49.04 -51.89
C ARG A 400 39.44 -48.90 -52.37
N ILE A 401 39.00 -49.75 -53.30
CA ILE A 401 37.62 -49.74 -53.81
C ILE A 401 36.63 -50.07 -52.68
N ALA A 402 36.96 -51.06 -51.83
CA ALA A 402 36.10 -51.46 -50.73
C ALA A 402 36.01 -50.40 -49.62
N LEU A 403 37.14 -49.76 -49.27
CA LEU A 403 37.14 -48.66 -48.31
C LEU A 403 36.35 -47.45 -48.82
N ALA A 404 36.49 -47.11 -50.11
CA ALA A 404 35.73 -46.01 -50.71
C ALA A 404 34.21 -46.29 -50.70
N ALA A 405 33.80 -47.52 -51.02
CA ALA A 405 32.38 -47.92 -50.96
C ALA A 405 31.82 -47.89 -49.53
N GLU A 406 32.62 -48.31 -48.54
CA GLU A 406 32.21 -48.29 -47.12
C GLU A 406 32.14 -46.85 -46.56
N GLU A 407 33.02 -45.95 -47.01
CA GLU A 407 32.96 -44.52 -46.71
C GLU A 407 31.73 -43.85 -47.34
N GLU A 408 31.41 -44.16 -48.60
CA GLU A 408 30.20 -43.69 -49.30
C GLU A 408 28.94 -44.15 -48.55
N LYS A 409 28.88 -45.42 -48.15
CA LYS A 409 27.79 -45.99 -47.35
C LYS A 409 27.63 -45.29 -46.00
N LYS A 410 28.73 -45.03 -45.29
CA LYS A 410 28.70 -44.27 -44.02
C LYS A 410 28.16 -42.85 -44.24
N ARG A 411 28.61 -42.17 -45.31
CA ARG A 411 28.16 -40.83 -45.66
C ARG A 411 26.66 -40.79 -45.96
N LEU A 412 26.16 -41.73 -46.77
CA LEU A 412 24.74 -41.86 -47.09
C LEU A 412 23.91 -42.23 -45.86
N THR A 413 24.42 -43.06 -44.96
CA THR A 413 23.76 -43.42 -43.69
C THR A 413 23.60 -42.19 -42.79
N VAL A 414 24.64 -41.35 -42.67
CA VAL A 414 24.57 -40.10 -41.89
C VAL A 414 23.55 -39.15 -42.52
N ARG A 415 23.58 -38.95 -43.84
CA ARG A 415 22.61 -38.09 -44.55
C ARG A 415 21.17 -38.59 -44.39
N LEU A 416 20.94 -39.89 -44.49
CA LEU A 416 19.60 -40.48 -44.29
C LEU A 416 19.10 -40.24 -42.87
N ARG A 417 19.95 -40.42 -41.84
CA ARG A 417 19.57 -40.14 -40.44
C ARG A 417 19.22 -38.67 -40.25
N GLU A 418 19.99 -37.78 -40.85
CA GLU A 418 19.75 -36.35 -40.77
C GLU A 418 18.45 -35.94 -41.46
N ALA A 419 18.20 -36.44 -42.68
CA ALA A 419 16.95 -36.21 -43.41
C ALA A 419 15.72 -36.74 -42.65
N VAL A 420 15.79 -37.97 -42.10
CA VAL A 420 14.72 -38.54 -41.28
C VAL A 420 14.51 -37.73 -40.00
N ARG A 421 15.57 -37.25 -39.36
CA ARG A 421 15.47 -36.41 -38.17
C ARG A 421 14.78 -35.08 -38.46
N ILE A 422 15.11 -34.44 -39.58
CA ILE A 422 14.46 -33.20 -40.03
C ILE A 422 12.98 -33.45 -40.29
N ALA A 423 12.63 -34.51 -41.02
CA ALA A 423 11.24 -34.85 -41.31
C ALA A 423 10.42 -35.14 -40.04
N ILE A 424 11.00 -35.83 -39.04
CA ILE A 424 10.35 -36.05 -37.73
C ILE A 424 10.15 -34.74 -36.99
N ALA A 425 11.16 -33.87 -36.95
CA ALA A 425 11.06 -32.58 -36.25
C ALA A 425 9.99 -31.68 -36.87
N GLU A 426 9.91 -31.61 -38.21
CA GLU A 426 8.86 -30.88 -38.92
C GLU A 426 7.47 -31.50 -38.65
N MET A 427 7.38 -32.84 -38.59
CA MET A 427 6.13 -33.53 -38.27
C MET A 427 5.67 -33.26 -36.82
N GLU A 428 6.59 -33.26 -35.86
CA GLU A 428 6.32 -32.89 -34.46
C GLU A 428 5.87 -31.42 -34.35
N ALA A 429 6.50 -30.51 -35.09
CA ALA A 429 6.10 -29.11 -35.16
C ALA A 429 4.68 -28.93 -35.73
N ALA A 430 4.31 -29.72 -36.75
CA ALA A 430 2.95 -29.73 -37.29
C ALA A 430 1.92 -30.34 -36.30
N MET A 431 2.28 -31.40 -35.58
CA MET A 431 1.40 -32.03 -34.57
C MET A 431 1.20 -31.18 -33.31
N ALA A 432 2.15 -30.30 -32.97
CA ALA A 432 2.04 -29.41 -31.82
C ALA A 432 0.99 -28.29 -32.01
N ARG A 433 0.45 -28.11 -33.22
CA ARG A 433 -0.53 -27.06 -33.53
C ARG A 433 -1.92 -27.42 -33.03
N ARG A 434 -2.66 -26.40 -32.59
CA ARG A 434 -3.91 -26.52 -31.82
C ARG A 434 -5.04 -27.24 -32.58
N TYR A 435 -5.03 -27.16 -33.91
CA TYR A 435 -6.03 -27.79 -34.79
C TYR A 435 -5.42 -28.80 -35.78
N ALA A 436 -4.32 -29.46 -35.41
CA ALA A 436 -3.70 -30.52 -36.21
C ALA A 436 -4.66 -31.69 -36.56
N ARG A 437 -5.80 -31.79 -35.86
CA ARG A 437 -6.86 -32.76 -36.12
C ARG A 437 -7.49 -32.64 -37.51
N GLU A 438 -7.52 -31.46 -38.12
CA GLU A 438 -8.05 -31.29 -39.48
C GLU A 438 -7.09 -31.78 -40.58
N VAL A 439 -5.80 -31.89 -40.25
CA VAL A 439 -4.75 -32.32 -41.17
C VAL A 439 -4.17 -33.68 -40.74
N ILE A 440 -4.86 -34.39 -39.84
CA ILE A 440 -4.36 -35.61 -39.21
C ILE A 440 -4.18 -36.75 -40.24
N ASP A 441 -5.04 -36.81 -41.25
CA ASP A 441 -4.95 -37.82 -42.32
C ASP A 441 -3.72 -37.59 -43.20
N ASP A 442 -3.40 -36.33 -43.51
CA ASP A 442 -2.21 -35.96 -44.29
C ASP A 442 -0.94 -36.18 -43.44
N LEU A 443 -0.98 -35.89 -42.13
CA LEU A 443 0.10 -36.21 -41.19
C LEU A 443 0.34 -37.72 -41.03
N MET A 444 -0.73 -38.53 -41.06
CA MET A 444 -0.61 -39.99 -41.03
C MET A 444 0.06 -40.53 -42.30
N ARG A 445 -0.29 -39.99 -43.47
CA ARG A 445 0.39 -40.35 -44.74
C ARG A 445 1.88 -39.99 -44.70
N VAL A 446 2.23 -38.82 -44.17
CA VAL A 446 3.64 -38.43 -44.06
C VAL A 446 4.38 -39.28 -43.02
N ARG A 447 3.72 -39.65 -41.91
CA ARG A 447 4.28 -40.61 -40.95
C ARG A 447 4.64 -41.93 -41.61
N ASP A 448 3.77 -42.42 -42.47
CA ASP A 448 3.98 -43.68 -43.17
C ASP A 448 5.16 -43.55 -44.16
N ALA A 449 5.29 -42.41 -44.86
CA ALA A 449 6.46 -42.11 -45.69
C ALA A 449 7.77 -42.01 -44.89
N ILE A 450 7.74 -41.43 -43.68
CA ILE A 450 8.90 -41.39 -42.77
C ILE A 450 9.26 -42.80 -42.27
N ASN A 451 8.27 -43.63 -41.99
CA ASN A 451 8.50 -45.03 -41.60
C ASN A 451 9.06 -45.86 -42.76
N GLU A 452 8.63 -45.60 -43.99
CA GLU A 452 9.20 -46.20 -45.19
C GLU A 452 10.65 -45.75 -45.40
N ALA A 453 10.96 -44.46 -45.20
CA ALA A 453 12.33 -43.95 -45.22
C ALA A 453 13.21 -44.58 -44.12
N LYS A 454 12.65 -44.92 -42.95
CA LYS A 454 13.35 -45.67 -41.90
C LYS A 454 13.60 -47.13 -42.31
N ALA A 455 12.64 -47.78 -42.97
CA ALA A 455 12.83 -49.14 -43.47
C ALA A 455 13.95 -49.24 -44.52
N CYS A 456 14.26 -48.15 -45.24
CA CYS A 456 15.39 -48.08 -46.16
C CYS A 456 16.78 -48.24 -45.49
N PHE A 457 16.89 -48.10 -44.15
CA PHE A 457 18.12 -48.44 -43.44
C PHE A 457 18.41 -49.95 -43.50
N ASP A 458 17.37 -50.78 -43.44
CA ASP A 458 17.49 -52.24 -43.39
C ASP A 458 17.70 -52.83 -44.79
N THR A 459 17.11 -52.21 -45.82
CA THR A 459 17.24 -52.66 -47.22
C THR A 459 18.46 -52.08 -47.96
N CYS A 460 19.23 -51.17 -47.34
CA CYS A 460 20.37 -50.48 -47.93
C CYS A 460 20.05 -49.58 -49.16
N GLU A 461 18.79 -49.16 -49.33
CA GLU A 461 18.35 -48.23 -50.40
C GLU A 461 18.46 -46.75 -49.95
N PHE A 462 19.67 -46.29 -49.61
CA PHE A 462 19.84 -45.00 -48.91
C PHE A 462 19.38 -43.77 -49.69
N GLU A 463 19.61 -43.70 -51.01
CA GLU A 463 19.20 -42.54 -51.83
C GLU A 463 17.67 -42.40 -51.93
N LYS A 464 16.97 -43.53 -52.05
CA LYS A 464 15.50 -43.58 -52.05
C LYS A 464 14.94 -43.14 -50.69
N GLY A 465 15.54 -43.61 -49.60
CA GLY A 465 15.17 -43.19 -48.25
C GLY A 465 15.40 -41.69 -48.01
N ILE A 466 16.51 -41.13 -48.52
CA ILE A 466 16.80 -39.69 -48.41
C ILE A 466 15.74 -38.90 -49.18
N GLY A 467 15.44 -39.31 -50.42
CA GLY A 467 14.41 -38.66 -51.23
C GLY A 467 13.03 -38.69 -50.57
N LEU A 468 12.61 -39.82 -49.99
CA LEU A 468 11.34 -39.94 -49.27
C LEU A 468 11.29 -39.06 -48.01
N ALA A 469 12.38 -38.97 -47.26
CA ALA A 469 12.45 -38.11 -46.07
C ALA A 469 12.46 -36.62 -46.42
N GLU A 470 13.18 -36.22 -47.47
CA GLU A 470 13.23 -34.83 -47.94
C GLU A 470 11.90 -34.37 -48.54
N THR A 471 11.21 -35.23 -49.31
CA THR A 471 9.87 -34.91 -49.83
C THR A 471 8.84 -34.85 -48.70
N ALA A 472 8.87 -35.78 -47.76
CA ALA A 472 8.03 -35.75 -46.56
C ALA A 472 8.20 -34.43 -45.78
N ALA A 473 9.44 -34.00 -45.54
CA ALA A 473 9.74 -32.73 -44.87
C ALA A 473 9.22 -31.52 -45.67
N ALA A 474 9.38 -31.53 -47.00
CA ALA A 474 8.89 -30.46 -47.86
C ALA A 474 7.35 -30.37 -47.88
N THR A 475 6.66 -31.50 -47.96
CA THR A 475 5.18 -31.56 -47.90
C THR A 475 4.65 -31.06 -46.56
N ILE A 476 5.31 -31.42 -45.44
CA ILE A 476 4.94 -30.92 -44.12
C ILE A 476 5.05 -29.39 -44.09
N LYS A 477 6.20 -28.86 -44.51
CA LYS A 477 6.54 -27.45 -44.41
C LYS A 477 5.70 -26.55 -45.32
N ASN A 478 5.53 -26.97 -46.57
CA ASN A 478 4.97 -26.09 -47.60
C ASN A 478 3.45 -26.26 -47.80
N GLU A 479 2.85 -27.37 -47.35
CA GLU A 479 1.43 -27.64 -47.61
C GLU A 479 0.65 -27.88 -46.30
N ILE A 480 1.10 -28.81 -45.47
CA ILE A 480 0.37 -29.23 -44.25
C ILE A 480 0.37 -28.13 -43.18
N ILE A 481 1.53 -27.53 -42.93
CA ILE A 481 1.67 -26.44 -41.95
C ILE A 481 0.80 -25.24 -42.35
N ILE A 482 0.84 -24.83 -43.62
CA ILE A 482 0.06 -23.69 -44.11
C ILE A 482 -1.44 -23.96 -43.96
N ARG A 483 -1.93 -25.14 -44.37
CA ARG A 483 -3.34 -25.51 -44.21
C ARG A 483 -3.77 -25.60 -42.74
N ALA A 484 -2.90 -26.06 -41.86
CA ALA A 484 -3.17 -26.07 -40.42
C ALA A 484 -3.25 -24.64 -39.84
N GLU A 485 -2.43 -23.71 -40.33
CA GLU A 485 -2.48 -22.29 -39.99
C GLU A 485 -3.79 -21.64 -40.47
N GLU A 486 -4.21 -21.89 -41.70
CA GLU A 486 -5.48 -21.40 -42.25
C GLU A 486 -6.68 -21.92 -41.46
N ALA A 487 -6.66 -23.22 -41.09
CA ALA A 487 -7.67 -23.82 -40.23
C ALA A 487 -7.71 -23.16 -38.84
N GLU A 488 -6.55 -22.91 -38.22
CA GLU A 488 -6.45 -22.25 -36.92
C GLU A 488 -6.99 -20.82 -36.95
N HIS A 489 -6.70 -20.06 -38.01
CA HIS A 489 -7.27 -18.72 -38.21
C HIS A 489 -8.79 -18.76 -38.37
N ALA A 490 -9.31 -19.66 -39.20
CA ALA A 490 -10.75 -19.78 -39.43
C ALA A 490 -11.51 -20.20 -38.16
N TRP A 491 -10.95 -21.12 -37.37
CA TRP A 491 -11.50 -21.47 -36.07
C TRP A 491 -11.43 -20.29 -35.09
N SER A 492 -10.29 -19.61 -35.01
CA SER A 492 -10.13 -18.43 -34.13
C SER A 492 -11.14 -17.33 -34.45
N GLU A 493 -11.36 -17.04 -35.74
CA GLU A 493 -12.37 -16.07 -36.19
C GLU A 493 -13.79 -16.50 -35.78
N LEU A 494 -14.14 -17.78 -35.98
CA LEU A 494 -15.43 -18.31 -35.58
C LEU A 494 -15.63 -18.32 -34.05
N PHE A 495 -14.59 -18.61 -33.27
CA PHE A 495 -14.63 -18.51 -31.81
C PHE A 495 -14.84 -17.07 -31.35
N GLN A 496 -14.15 -16.11 -31.96
CA GLN A 496 -14.34 -14.69 -31.65
C GLN A 496 -15.76 -14.23 -31.98
N ARG A 497 -16.31 -14.65 -33.12
CA ARG A 497 -17.69 -14.35 -33.49
C ARG A 497 -18.70 -15.01 -32.55
N ALA A 498 -18.51 -16.29 -32.21
CA ALA A 498 -19.36 -17.01 -31.26
C ALA A 498 -19.33 -16.40 -29.85
N ASP A 499 -18.16 -15.95 -29.39
CA ASP A 499 -18.02 -15.29 -28.08
C ASP A 499 -18.63 -13.88 -28.11
N ALA A 500 -18.45 -13.13 -29.19
CA ALA A 500 -19.09 -11.84 -29.39
C ALA A 500 -20.63 -11.97 -29.41
N VAL A 501 -21.17 -12.98 -30.08
CA VAL A 501 -22.60 -13.31 -30.05
C VAL A 501 -23.05 -13.66 -28.64
N SER A 502 -22.34 -14.56 -27.97
CA SER A 502 -22.69 -14.97 -26.60
C SER A 502 -22.64 -13.77 -25.65
N ALA A 503 -21.64 -12.90 -25.76
CA ALA A 503 -21.56 -11.66 -24.98
C ALA A 503 -22.74 -10.72 -25.24
N ARG A 504 -23.22 -10.63 -26.48
CA ARG A 504 -24.39 -9.85 -26.85
C ARG A 504 -25.69 -10.46 -26.32
N ILE A 505 -25.86 -11.79 -26.37
CA ILE A 505 -27.02 -12.50 -25.76
C ILE A 505 -27.12 -12.15 -24.28
N ARG A 506 -26.00 -12.17 -23.56
CA ARG A 506 -25.93 -11.88 -22.13
C ARG A 506 -26.21 -10.44 -21.76
N SER A 507 -25.96 -9.51 -22.69
CA SER A 507 -26.25 -8.09 -22.51
C SER A 507 -27.74 -7.74 -22.69
N VAL A 508 -28.54 -8.67 -23.23
CA VAL A 508 -29.99 -8.49 -23.36
C VAL A 508 -30.61 -8.52 -21.96
N ASP A 509 -31.35 -7.46 -21.61
CA ASP A 509 -32.16 -7.46 -20.39
C ASP A 509 -33.32 -8.45 -20.55
N MET A 510 -33.10 -9.66 -20.08
CA MET A 510 -34.01 -10.79 -20.25
C MET A 510 -35.38 -10.54 -19.62
N SER A 511 -35.44 -9.69 -18.59
CA SER A 511 -36.69 -9.36 -17.89
C SER A 511 -37.64 -8.52 -18.75
N ILE A 512 -37.07 -7.67 -19.62
CA ILE A 512 -37.81 -6.86 -20.58
C ILE A 512 -38.05 -7.68 -21.86
N ALA A 513 -37.04 -8.42 -22.32
CA ALA A 513 -37.12 -9.25 -23.52
C ALA A 513 -38.22 -10.32 -23.43
N LEU A 514 -38.36 -11.01 -22.30
CA LEU A 514 -39.42 -12.01 -22.09
C LEU A 514 -40.83 -11.39 -22.01
N ARG A 515 -40.95 -10.12 -21.61
CA ARG A 515 -42.24 -9.41 -21.56
C ARG A 515 -42.68 -8.90 -22.93
N VAL A 516 -41.73 -8.53 -23.79
CA VAL A 516 -42.03 -7.86 -25.07
C VAL A 516 -41.89 -8.80 -26.28
N ALA A 517 -41.03 -9.82 -26.22
CA ALA A 517 -40.73 -10.70 -27.36
C ALA A 517 -40.40 -12.15 -26.95
N ALA A 518 -41.26 -12.78 -26.15
CA ALA A 518 -41.06 -14.14 -25.62
C ALA A 518 -40.74 -15.20 -26.70
N ASP A 519 -41.47 -15.22 -27.81
CA ASP A 519 -41.31 -16.22 -28.89
C ASP A 519 -39.93 -16.12 -29.58
N LYS A 520 -39.38 -14.90 -29.68
CA LYS A 520 -38.06 -14.66 -30.29
C LYS A 520 -36.92 -15.04 -29.35
N VAL A 521 -37.13 -14.86 -28.04
CA VAL A 521 -36.17 -15.26 -27.00
C VAL A 521 -36.06 -16.79 -26.93
N GLU A 522 -37.16 -17.52 -27.06
CA GLU A 522 -37.14 -18.99 -27.05
C GLU A 522 -36.36 -19.55 -28.25
N THR A 523 -36.59 -18.98 -29.43
CA THR A 523 -35.86 -19.37 -30.65
C THR A 523 -34.38 -18.99 -30.60
N LEU A 524 -34.02 -17.88 -29.92
CA LEU A 524 -32.63 -17.51 -29.66
C LEU A 524 -31.91 -18.55 -28.76
N PHE A 525 -32.57 -19.03 -27.71
CA PHE A 525 -31.98 -20.06 -26.86
C PHE A 525 -31.83 -21.42 -27.58
N GLN A 526 -32.73 -21.72 -28.52
CA GLN A 526 -32.61 -22.92 -29.35
C GLN A 526 -31.40 -22.83 -30.31
N SER A 527 -31.17 -21.67 -30.93
CA SER A 527 -30.01 -21.46 -31.80
C SER A 527 -28.70 -21.37 -31.02
N GLU A 528 -28.70 -20.80 -29.80
CA GLU A 528 -27.54 -20.81 -28.89
C GLU A 528 -27.18 -22.25 -28.47
N ARG A 529 -28.18 -23.09 -28.16
CA ARG A 529 -27.95 -24.53 -27.92
C ARG A 529 -27.38 -25.23 -29.15
N GLY A 530 -27.84 -24.87 -30.35
CA GLY A 530 -27.28 -25.35 -31.61
C GLY A 530 -25.81 -24.97 -31.79
N MET A 531 -25.44 -23.72 -31.44
CA MET A 531 -24.07 -23.23 -31.45
C MET A 531 -23.18 -23.99 -30.46
N ILE A 532 -23.64 -24.22 -29.22
CA ILE A 532 -22.91 -24.99 -28.20
C ILE A 532 -22.76 -26.46 -28.63
N ALA A 533 -23.80 -27.05 -29.22
CA ALA A 533 -23.74 -28.41 -29.75
C ALA A 533 -22.72 -28.52 -30.91
N ALA A 534 -22.71 -27.56 -31.84
CA ALA A 534 -21.74 -27.52 -32.93
C ALA A 534 -20.29 -27.35 -32.44
N LEU A 535 -20.08 -26.57 -31.38
CA LEU A 535 -18.79 -26.44 -30.68
C LEU A 535 -18.34 -27.76 -30.06
N CYS A 536 -19.26 -28.51 -29.44
CA CYS A 536 -18.97 -29.81 -28.85
C CYS A 536 -18.69 -30.90 -29.91
N GLU A 537 -19.40 -30.84 -31.04
CA GLU A 537 -19.19 -31.74 -32.18
C GLU A 537 -17.88 -31.44 -32.95
N GLY A 538 -17.31 -30.24 -32.78
CA GLY A 538 -16.13 -29.80 -33.52
C GLY A 538 -16.42 -29.58 -35.02
N ASN A 539 -17.67 -29.26 -35.39
CA ASN A 539 -18.06 -29.05 -36.78
C ASN A 539 -18.10 -27.56 -37.13
N ARG A 540 -17.14 -27.13 -37.97
CA ARG A 540 -16.94 -25.72 -38.34
C ARG A 540 -18.11 -25.10 -39.12
N GLU A 541 -18.70 -25.84 -40.05
CA GLU A 541 -19.79 -25.32 -40.91
C GLU A 541 -21.07 -25.11 -40.10
N LYS A 542 -21.46 -26.11 -39.31
CA LYS A 542 -22.63 -26.00 -38.41
C LYS A 542 -22.47 -24.86 -37.40
N LEU A 543 -21.25 -24.63 -36.93
CA LEU A 543 -20.94 -23.54 -36.01
C LEU A 543 -21.13 -22.18 -36.69
N ALA A 544 -20.57 -22.01 -37.90
CA ALA A 544 -20.70 -20.76 -38.65
C ALA A 544 -22.17 -20.39 -38.92
N ASP A 545 -22.99 -21.37 -39.31
CA ASP A 545 -24.42 -21.17 -39.56
C ASP A 545 -25.16 -20.77 -38.26
N SER A 546 -24.90 -21.49 -37.16
CA SER A 546 -25.54 -21.22 -35.87
C SER A 546 -25.15 -19.85 -35.31
N VAL A 547 -23.89 -19.45 -35.45
CA VAL A 547 -23.38 -18.12 -35.05
C VAL A 547 -24.09 -17.02 -35.84
N SER A 548 -24.20 -17.15 -37.16
CA SER A 548 -24.87 -16.17 -38.03
C SER A 548 -26.37 -16.00 -37.66
N VAL A 549 -27.07 -17.11 -37.39
CA VAL A 549 -28.47 -17.07 -36.95
C VAL A 549 -28.60 -16.34 -35.62
N CYS A 550 -27.72 -16.62 -34.65
CA CYS A 550 -27.71 -15.93 -33.37
C CYS A 550 -27.35 -14.44 -33.50
N GLU A 551 -26.39 -14.06 -34.34
CA GLU A 551 -26.00 -12.65 -34.59
C GLU A 551 -27.20 -11.79 -34.99
N ASN A 552 -28.03 -12.30 -35.92
CA ASN A 552 -29.20 -11.60 -36.43
C ASN A 552 -30.32 -11.51 -35.39
N MET A 553 -30.62 -12.62 -34.70
CA MET A 553 -31.70 -12.66 -33.70
C MET A 553 -31.41 -11.78 -32.49
N VAL A 554 -30.17 -11.73 -32.03
CA VAL A 554 -29.76 -10.87 -30.91
C VAL A 554 -29.87 -9.39 -31.27
N ALA A 555 -29.49 -9.02 -32.51
CA ALA A 555 -29.64 -7.64 -32.97
C ALA A 555 -31.11 -7.21 -32.97
N GLU A 556 -32.00 -8.09 -33.43
CA GLU A 556 -33.44 -7.82 -33.47
C GLU A 556 -34.06 -7.71 -32.06
N ILE A 557 -33.71 -8.60 -31.14
CA ILE A 557 -34.21 -8.58 -29.75
C ILE A 557 -33.68 -7.36 -28.99
N LEU A 558 -32.40 -7.01 -29.13
CA LEU A 558 -31.84 -5.80 -28.50
C LEU A 558 -32.55 -4.53 -28.98
N GLY A 559 -32.87 -4.44 -30.28
CA GLY A 559 -33.64 -3.32 -30.82
C GLY A 559 -35.01 -3.16 -30.16
N ILE A 560 -35.71 -4.27 -29.92
CA ILE A 560 -37.02 -4.29 -29.26
C ILE A 560 -36.91 -3.95 -27.76
N VAL A 561 -35.85 -4.42 -27.09
CA VAL A 561 -35.63 -4.16 -25.66
C VAL A 561 -35.26 -2.71 -25.39
N VAL A 562 -34.43 -2.10 -26.25
CA VAL A 562 -34.04 -0.68 -26.11
C VAL A 562 -35.26 0.23 -26.25
N THR A 563 -36.13 0.01 -27.24
CA THR A 563 -37.34 0.82 -27.40
C THR A 563 -38.31 0.66 -26.23
N ALA A 564 -38.44 -0.55 -25.70
CA ALA A 564 -39.26 -0.80 -24.52
C ALA A 564 -38.70 -0.15 -23.24
N ARG A 565 -37.37 -0.14 -23.09
CA ARG A 565 -36.68 0.51 -21.95
C ARG A 565 -36.84 2.03 -21.98
N ASP A 566 -36.67 2.64 -23.15
CA ASP A 566 -36.84 4.09 -23.32
C ASP A 566 -38.29 4.50 -23.03
N GLY A 567 -39.27 3.69 -23.46
CA GLY A 567 -40.67 3.87 -23.11
C GLY A 567 -40.90 3.81 -21.59
N LEU A 568 -40.32 2.83 -20.90
CA LEU A 568 -40.49 2.64 -19.47
C LEU A 568 -39.91 3.81 -18.65
N GLN A 569 -38.75 4.35 -19.06
CA GLN A 569 -38.16 5.54 -18.45
C GLN A 569 -39.03 6.79 -18.65
N GLN A 570 -39.63 6.96 -19.83
CA GLN A 570 -40.56 8.07 -20.09
C GLN A 570 -41.81 7.97 -19.21
N ALA A 571 -42.34 6.77 -18.98
CA ALA A 571 -43.48 6.54 -18.09
C ALA A 571 -43.15 6.83 -16.63
N GLU A 572 -42.01 6.36 -16.13
CA GLU A 572 -41.56 6.61 -14.75
C GLU A 572 -41.33 8.11 -14.50
N ALA A 573 -40.71 8.82 -15.45
CA ALA A 573 -40.50 10.27 -15.36
C ALA A 573 -41.83 11.05 -15.34
N ALA A 574 -42.82 10.63 -16.14
CA ALA A 574 -44.15 11.24 -16.16
C ALA A 574 -44.89 11.02 -14.82
N ILE A 575 -44.79 9.83 -14.23
CA ILE A 575 -45.38 9.50 -12.92
C ILE A 575 -44.69 10.29 -11.80
N ALA A 576 -43.36 10.38 -11.80
CA ALA A 576 -42.61 11.14 -10.79
C ALA A 576 -43.01 12.63 -10.81
N ALA A 577 -43.03 13.24 -11.99
CA ALA A 577 -43.41 14.65 -12.14
C ALA A 577 -44.85 14.93 -11.68
N ALA A 578 -45.78 14.01 -11.92
CA ALA A 578 -47.15 14.13 -11.42
C ALA A 578 -47.25 13.90 -9.90
N GLY A 579 -46.42 13.01 -9.34
CA GLY A 579 -46.31 12.78 -7.89
C GLY A 579 -45.77 13.99 -7.13
N ASP A 580 -44.73 14.65 -7.63
CA ASP A 580 -44.17 15.85 -7.03
C ASP A 580 -45.19 16.98 -6.94
N LEU A 581 -45.97 17.19 -8.00
CA LEU A 581 -47.07 18.17 -8.01
C LEU A 581 -48.17 17.83 -7.00
N LEU A 582 -48.41 16.54 -6.77
CA LEU A 582 -49.38 16.06 -5.78
C LEU A 582 -48.90 16.35 -4.35
N ILE A 583 -47.60 16.19 -4.09
CA ILE A 583 -46.97 16.56 -2.81
C ILE A 583 -47.05 18.08 -2.58
N VAL A 584 -46.73 18.88 -3.60
CA VAL A 584 -46.82 20.34 -3.55
C VAL A 584 -48.26 20.77 -3.23
N ALA A 585 -49.24 20.24 -3.95
CA ALA A 585 -50.66 20.51 -3.70
C ALA A 585 -51.11 20.08 -2.28
N LYS A 586 -50.64 18.92 -1.79
CA LYS A 586 -50.96 18.44 -0.43
C LYS A 586 -50.35 19.32 0.66
N SER A 587 -49.14 19.84 0.44
CA SER A 587 -48.44 20.74 1.37
C SER A 587 -49.07 22.14 1.43
N GLY A 588 -49.75 22.56 0.36
CA GLY A 588 -50.49 23.82 0.29
C GLY A 588 -51.76 23.86 1.13
N GLY A 589 -52.25 22.70 1.58
CA GLY A 589 -53.56 22.52 2.23
C GLY A 589 -54.67 22.52 1.20
N VAL A 590 -55.46 21.44 1.13
CA VAL A 590 -56.50 21.29 0.10
C VAL A 590 -57.79 21.95 0.57
N ASP A 591 -58.21 23.02 -0.09
CA ASP A 591 -59.49 23.69 0.18
C ASP A 591 -60.68 22.83 -0.25
N GLU A 592 -61.82 23.01 0.41
CA GLU A 592 -63.03 22.19 0.23
C GLU A 592 -63.58 22.22 -1.21
N ARG A 593 -63.32 23.31 -1.95
CA ARG A 593 -63.69 23.49 -3.36
C ARG A 593 -62.84 22.68 -4.33
N VAL A 594 -61.57 22.44 -4.00
CA VAL A 594 -60.56 21.84 -4.87
C VAL A 594 -60.33 20.34 -4.54
N ALA A 595 -60.81 19.92 -3.37
CA ALA A 595 -60.79 18.53 -2.90
C ALA A 595 -61.32 17.43 -3.87
N PRO A 596 -62.34 17.65 -4.72
CA PRO A 596 -62.76 16.62 -5.69
C PRO A 596 -61.76 16.45 -6.84
N ALA A 597 -61.22 17.53 -7.40
CA ALA A 597 -60.22 17.48 -8.48
C ALA A 597 -58.91 16.82 -8.00
N PHE A 598 -58.51 17.09 -6.76
CA PHE A 598 -57.35 16.45 -6.13
C PHE A 598 -57.53 14.93 -5.97
N ARG A 599 -58.71 14.47 -5.53
CA ARG A 599 -59.00 13.02 -5.40
C ARG A 599 -59.05 12.29 -6.75
N GLU A 600 -59.55 12.94 -7.79
CA GLU A 600 -59.50 12.38 -9.14
C GLU A 600 -58.05 12.25 -9.66
N ALA A 601 -57.19 13.23 -9.38
CA ALA A 601 -55.77 13.15 -9.74
C ALA A 601 -55.05 12.02 -8.98
N GLU A 602 -55.35 11.80 -7.69
CA GLU A 602 -54.84 10.65 -6.92
C GLU A 602 -55.24 9.31 -7.53
N ASN A 603 -56.50 9.18 -7.97
CA ASN A 603 -56.97 7.95 -8.62
C ASN A 603 -56.29 7.71 -9.98
N LEU A 604 -56.14 8.75 -10.81
CA LEU A 604 -55.44 8.66 -12.10
C LEU A 604 -53.95 8.30 -11.93
N MET A 605 -53.32 8.77 -10.84
CA MET A 605 -51.95 8.40 -10.50
C MET A 605 -51.83 6.93 -10.08
N LYS A 606 -52.80 6.43 -9.32
CA LYS A 606 -52.85 5.02 -8.93
C LYS A 606 -53.08 4.11 -10.15
N ASP A 607 -53.98 4.50 -11.05
CA ASP A 607 -54.20 3.79 -12.31
C ASP A 607 -52.92 3.76 -13.17
N ALA A 608 -52.20 4.89 -13.28
CA ALA A 608 -50.95 4.96 -14.02
C ALA A 608 -49.88 3.99 -13.48
N GLN A 609 -49.77 3.85 -12.16
CA GLN A 609 -48.87 2.89 -11.51
C GLN A 609 -49.28 1.44 -11.75
N ASP A 610 -50.59 1.14 -11.73
CA ASP A 610 -51.12 -0.21 -12.00
C ASP A 610 -50.91 -0.63 -13.46
N PHE A 611 -51.04 0.29 -14.42
CA PHE A 611 -50.76 0.02 -15.84
C PHE A 611 -49.27 -0.16 -16.13
N LEU A 612 -48.40 0.62 -15.47
CA LEU A 612 -46.95 0.42 -15.51
C LEU A 612 -46.57 -0.98 -15.00
N ALA A 613 -47.19 -1.44 -13.91
CA ALA A 613 -46.95 -2.77 -13.34
C ALA A 613 -47.36 -3.91 -14.30
N ARG A 614 -48.32 -3.65 -15.20
CA ARG A 614 -48.78 -4.59 -16.24
C ARG A 614 -47.99 -4.50 -17.55
N GLY A 615 -47.11 -3.51 -17.70
CA GLY A 615 -46.27 -3.32 -18.88
C GLY A 615 -46.91 -2.54 -20.03
N ASP A 616 -48.05 -1.88 -19.82
CA ASP A 616 -48.70 -1.01 -20.82
C ASP A 616 -48.20 0.43 -20.64
N ILE A 617 -47.10 0.73 -21.32
CA ILE A 617 -46.31 1.96 -21.15
C ILE A 617 -47.07 3.19 -21.66
N ASP A 618 -47.68 3.10 -22.84
CA ASP A 618 -48.35 4.23 -23.50
C ASP A 618 -49.56 4.72 -22.69
N THR A 619 -50.34 3.78 -22.13
CA THR A 619 -51.49 4.14 -21.29
C THR A 619 -51.08 4.67 -19.93
N ALA A 620 -49.99 4.17 -19.34
CA ALA A 620 -49.44 4.69 -18.09
C ALA A 620 -48.98 6.16 -18.24
N VAL A 621 -48.26 6.49 -19.32
CA VAL A 621 -47.85 7.87 -19.64
C VAL A 621 -49.06 8.79 -19.82
N ALA A 622 -50.07 8.34 -20.58
CA ALA A 622 -51.27 9.13 -20.82
C ALA A 622 -52.04 9.46 -19.54
N ARG A 623 -52.14 8.50 -18.60
CA ARG A 623 -52.82 8.67 -17.31
C ARG A 623 -52.06 9.59 -16.35
N ALA A 624 -50.73 9.44 -16.28
CA ALA A 624 -49.88 10.34 -15.51
C ALA A 624 -49.91 11.79 -16.06
N GLY A 625 -49.91 11.95 -17.38
CA GLY A 625 -50.08 13.25 -18.04
C GLY A 625 -51.43 13.92 -17.74
N ALA A 626 -52.52 13.15 -17.74
CA ALA A 626 -53.85 13.65 -17.39
C ALA A 626 -53.95 14.07 -15.92
N ALA A 627 -53.34 13.32 -15.00
CA ALA A 627 -53.26 13.68 -13.58
C ALA A 627 -52.48 14.98 -13.36
N ARG A 628 -51.33 15.12 -14.06
CA ARG A 628 -50.51 16.33 -14.03
C ARG A 628 -51.26 17.56 -14.52
N ALA A 629 -51.94 17.47 -15.65
CA ALA A 629 -52.70 18.59 -16.21
C ALA A 629 -53.78 19.08 -15.22
N LYS A 630 -54.53 18.14 -14.62
CA LYS A 630 -55.55 18.46 -13.59
C LYS A 630 -54.95 19.12 -12.35
N LEU A 631 -53.81 18.62 -11.83
CA LEU A 631 -53.15 19.22 -10.67
C LEU A 631 -52.65 20.64 -10.94
N GLN A 632 -52.14 20.93 -12.14
CA GLN A 632 -51.64 22.26 -12.48
C GLN A 632 -52.77 23.28 -12.66
N SER A 633 -53.75 23.00 -13.52
CA SER A 633 -54.77 24.00 -13.88
C SER A 633 -55.92 24.11 -12.88
N GLU A 634 -56.35 23.00 -12.27
CA GLU A 634 -57.54 23.00 -11.39
C GLU A 634 -57.20 23.13 -9.91
N VAL A 635 -55.98 22.75 -9.49
CA VAL A 635 -55.58 22.72 -8.07
C VAL A 635 -54.59 23.85 -7.74
N ILE A 636 -53.41 23.85 -8.36
CA ILE A 636 -52.32 24.75 -7.96
C ILE A 636 -52.62 26.20 -8.37
N GLU A 637 -52.98 26.45 -9.64
CA GLU A 637 -53.28 27.82 -10.10
C GLU A 637 -54.49 28.44 -9.39
N SER A 638 -55.53 27.64 -9.11
CA SER A 638 -56.73 28.13 -8.40
C SER A 638 -56.44 28.49 -6.94
N GLN A 639 -55.58 27.74 -6.25
CA GLN A 639 -55.21 28.03 -4.86
C GLN A 639 -54.23 29.19 -4.74
N GLU A 640 -53.29 29.33 -5.70
CA GLU A 640 -52.37 30.47 -5.73
C GLU A 640 -53.11 31.80 -5.89
N PHE A 641 -54.16 31.83 -6.72
CA PHE A 641 -54.97 33.02 -6.92
C PHE A 641 -55.69 33.48 -5.63
N GLU A 642 -56.35 32.57 -4.91
CA GLU A 642 -57.02 32.90 -3.63
C GLU A 642 -56.00 33.31 -2.55
N ARG A 643 -54.83 32.66 -2.51
CA ARG A 643 -53.74 33.01 -1.58
C ARG A 643 -53.17 34.40 -1.86
N GLN A 644 -53.01 34.79 -3.12
CA GLN A 644 -52.54 36.12 -3.50
C GLN A 644 -53.55 37.21 -3.11
N GLN A 645 -54.85 36.97 -3.31
CA GLN A 645 -55.89 37.90 -2.86
C GLN A 645 -55.89 38.07 -1.34
N TRP A 646 -55.74 36.98 -0.58
CA TRP A 646 -55.64 37.04 0.88
C TRP A 646 -54.38 37.79 1.33
N LEU A 647 -53.22 37.52 0.71
CA LEU A 647 -51.97 38.22 1.01
C LEU A 647 -52.06 39.71 0.72
N ALA A 648 -52.68 40.12 -0.39
CA ALA A 648 -52.90 41.52 -0.71
C ALA A 648 -53.79 42.21 0.34
N LEU A 649 -54.84 41.52 0.81
CA LEU A 649 -55.76 42.04 1.82
C LEU A 649 -55.10 42.13 3.22
N VAL A 650 -54.26 41.15 3.57
CA VAL A 650 -53.42 41.16 4.78
C VAL A 650 -52.37 42.29 4.72
N SER A 651 -51.72 42.49 3.57
CA SER A 651 -50.78 43.60 3.37
C SER A 651 -51.49 44.95 3.53
N ARG A 652 -52.66 45.12 2.92
CA ARG A 652 -53.46 46.35 3.07
C ARG A 652 -53.89 46.58 4.53
N SER A 653 -54.25 45.52 5.24
CA SER A 653 -54.66 45.59 6.66
C SER A 653 -53.48 45.94 7.59
N THR A 654 -52.30 45.37 7.34
CA THR A 654 -51.08 45.64 8.12
C THR A 654 -50.54 47.05 7.89
N ASP A 655 -50.56 47.53 6.64
CA ASP A 655 -50.23 48.93 6.34
C ASP A 655 -51.20 49.91 7.02
N LEU A 656 -52.49 49.58 7.07
CA LEU A 656 -53.47 50.38 7.80
C LEU A 656 -53.16 50.41 9.29
N LEU A 657 -52.90 49.25 9.92
CA LEU A 657 -52.55 49.19 11.34
C LEU A 657 -51.29 50.00 11.67
N ARG A 658 -50.28 49.96 10.78
CA ARG A 658 -49.08 50.81 10.91
C ARG A 658 -49.43 52.30 10.84
N ARG A 659 -50.28 52.70 9.89
CA ARG A 659 -50.73 54.10 9.76
C ARG A 659 -51.57 54.56 10.95
N VAL A 660 -52.39 53.68 11.53
CA VAL A 660 -53.14 53.97 12.76
C VAL A 660 -52.17 54.18 13.93
N ASP A 661 -51.13 53.36 14.06
CA ASP A 661 -50.12 53.51 15.11
C ASP A 661 -49.32 54.82 14.96
N GLU A 662 -48.92 55.18 13.74
CA GLU A 662 -48.27 56.46 13.43
C GLU A 662 -49.19 57.67 13.73
N ALA A 663 -50.49 57.54 13.48
CA ALA A 663 -51.47 58.59 13.75
C ALA A 663 -51.83 58.73 15.24
N LEU A 664 -51.56 57.70 16.06
CA LEU A 664 -51.78 57.68 17.52
C LEU A 664 -50.64 58.42 18.26
N SER A 665 -50.33 59.64 17.84
CA SER A 665 -49.34 60.51 18.48
C SER A 665 -49.86 61.11 19.80
N SER A 666 -48.96 61.68 20.62
CA SER A 666 -49.34 62.40 21.84
C SER A 666 -50.31 63.55 21.58
N ASP A 667 -50.24 64.15 20.40
CA ASP A 667 -51.11 65.23 19.96
C ASP A 667 -52.54 64.74 19.72
N ALA A 668 -52.70 63.59 19.04
CA ALA A 668 -54.01 62.99 18.78
C ALA A 668 -54.76 62.63 20.07
N MET A 669 -54.03 62.13 21.08
CA MET A 669 -54.58 61.76 22.38
C MET A 669 -55.01 62.98 23.21
N ARG A 670 -54.38 64.13 22.97
CA ARG A 670 -54.65 65.39 23.68
C ARG A 670 -55.84 66.16 23.09
N TYR A 671 -56.00 66.14 21.76
CA TYR A 671 -57.06 66.90 21.09
C TYR A 671 -58.37 66.11 20.91
N CYS A 672 -58.32 64.80 20.59
CA CYS A 672 -59.53 64.00 20.29
C CYS A 672 -59.50 62.59 20.94
N PRO A 673 -59.63 62.48 22.27
CA PRO A 673 -59.44 61.21 22.99
C PRO A 673 -60.49 60.12 22.69
N GLU A 674 -61.74 60.49 22.42
CA GLU A 674 -62.82 59.53 22.13
C GLU A 674 -62.66 58.85 20.76
N LEU A 675 -62.23 59.62 19.75
CA LEU A 675 -62.00 59.10 18.41
C LEU A 675 -60.80 58.12 18.40
N VAL A 676 -59.74 58.45 19.14
CA VAL A 676 -58.58 57.58 19.39
C VAL A 676 -58.98 56.26 20.06
N ARG A 677 -59.88 56.31 21.05
CA ARG A 677 -60.38 55.10 21.72
C ARG A 677 -61.16 54.20 20.76
N SER A 678 -61.99 54.81 19.90
CA SER A 678 -62.76 54.08 18.88
C SER A 678 -61.88 53.41 17.81
N LEU A 679 -60.77 54.06 17.43
CA LEU A 679 -59.79 53.51 16.48
C LEU A 679 -59.02 52.32 17.09
N ARG A 680 -58.65 52.39 18.37
CA ARG A 680 -58.03 51.25 19.08
C ARG A 680 -58.95 50.04 19.16
N LEU A 681 -60.25 50.24 19.44
CA LEU A 681 -61.24 49.16 19.40
C LEU A 681 -61.35 48.54 17.99
N GLY A 682 -61.41 49.37 16.95
CA GLY A 682 -61.43 48.91 15.55
C GLY A 682 -60.17 48.13 15.14
N THR A 683 -59.00 48.47 15.68
CA THR A 683 -57.76 47.71 15.40
C THR A 683 -57.80 46.29 15.98
N SER A 684 -58.48 46.09 17.12
CA SER A 684 -58.68 44.75 17.70
C SER A 684 -59.61 43.90 16.83
N GLU A 685 -60.69 44.48 16.31
CA GLU A 685 -61.63 43.79 15.42
C GLU A 685 -60.97 43.37 14.10
N ILE A 686 -60.07 44.20 13.55
CA ILE A 686 -59.26 43.85 12.36
C ILE A 686 -58.36 42.65 12.65
N LEU A 687 -57.68 42.63 13.80
CA LEU A 687 -56.80 41.52 14.18
C LEU A 687 -57.59 40.22 14.41
N GLU A 688 -58.74 40.29 15.09
CA GLU A 688 -59.61 39.12 15.31
C GLU A 688 -60.14 38.53 13.99
N THR A 689 -60.53 39.39 13.04
CA THR A 689 -61.03 38.95 11.72
C THR A 689 -59.92 38.41 10.80
N MET A 690 -58.68 38.93 10.92
CA MET A 690 -57.49 38.34 10.29
C MET A 690 -57.22 36.92 10.81
N VAL A 691 -57.34 36.70 12.13
CA VAL A 691 -57.17 35.38 12.73
C VAL A 691 -58.30 34.42 12.31
N ALA A 692 -59.53 34.92 12.19
CA ALA A 692 -60.68 34.14 11.75
C ALA A 692 -60.73 33.85 10.23
N ARG A 693 -59.76 34.35 9.44
CA ARG A 693 -59.64 34.16 7.97
C ARG A 693 -60.92 34.46 7.17
N ASN A 694 -61.61 35.56 7.49
CA ASN A 694 -62.82 35.96 6.78
C ASN A 694 -62.60 37.23 5.92
N PRO A 695 -62.42 37.11 4.59
CA PRO A 695 -62.00 38.22 3.72
C PRO A 695 -63.06 39.32 3.57
N GLU A 696 -64.34 38.97 3.51
CA GLU A 696 -65.42 39.96 3.33
C GLU A 696 -65.56 40.86 4.57
N LYS A 697 -65.50 40.26 5.77
CA LYS A 697 -65.55 41.02 7.02
C LYS A 697 -64.30 41.87 7.24
N LEU A 698 -63.13 41.34 6.89
CA LEU A 698 -61.86 42.05 7.03
C LEU A 698 -61.81 43.30 6.14
N SER A 699 -62.27 43.21 4.88
CA SER A 699 -62.35 44.39 3.99
C SER A 699 -63.24 45.49 4.58
N ALA A 700 -64.42 45.14 5.09
CA ALA A 700 -65.35 46.11 5.66
C ALA A 700 -64.80 46.81 6.92
N CYS A 701 -64.08 46.09 7.78
CA CYS A 701 -63.43 46.68 8.96
C CYS A 701 -62.27 47.62 8.59
N VAL A 702 -61.48 47.26 7.57
CA VAL A 702 -60.39 48.09 7.04
C VAL A 702 -60.94 49.42 6.48
N ASP A 703 -61.98 49.37 5.66
CA ASP A 703 -62.57 50.58 5.05
C ASP A 703 -63.19 51.51 6.12
N SER A 704 -63.79 50.96 7.18
CA SER A 704 -64.34 51.74 8.30
C SER A 704 -63.26 52.47 9.12
N ALA A 705 -62.13 51.80 9.36
CA ALA A 705 -61.00 52.39 10.10
C ALA A 705 -60.28 53.47 9.27
N GLU A 706 -60.15 53.31 7.95
CA GLU A 706 -59.63 54.36 7.05
C GLU A 706 -60.46 55.65 7.12
N GLY A 707 -61.78 55.54 7.11
CA GLY A 707 -62.68 56.70 7.24
C GLY A 707 -62.51 57.46 8.57
N LYS A 708 -62.34 56.73 9.69
CA LYS A 708 -62.15 57.33 11.01
C LYS A 708 -60.78 58.03 11.15
N MET A 709 -59.72 57.50 10.53
CA MET A 709 -58.42 58.18 10.53
C MET A 709 -58.44 59.51 9.78
N ALA A 710 -59.17 59.60 8.66
CA ALA A 710 -59.28 60.84 7.90
C ALA A 710 -59.95 61.97 8.71
N VAL A 711 -60.94 61.61 9.55
CA VAL A 711 -61.60 62.54 10.48
C VAL A 711 -60.65 62.97 11.60
N LEU A 712 -59.88 62.04 12.17
CA LEU A 712 -58.88 62.36 13.20
C LEU A 712 -57.86 63.41 12.72
N ALA A 713 -57.34 63.22 11.50
CA ALA A 713 -56.33 64.11 10.93
C ALA A 713 -56.84 65.54 10.71
N SER A 714 -58.11 65.72 10.32
CA SER A 714 -58.68 67.05 10.09
C SER A 714 -58.93 67.81 11.40
N GLU A 715 -59.36 67.14 12.46
CA GLU A 715 -59.61 67.75 13.77
C GLU A 715 -58.31 68.18 14.47
N ILE A 716 -57.24 67.39 14.37
CA ILE A 716 -55.92 67.75 14.92
C ILE A 716 -55.37 69.01 14.25
N ASN A 717 -55.47 69.10 12.92
CA ASN A 717 -54.98 70.27 12.17
C ASN A 717 -55.74 71.54 12.53
N ALA A 718 -57.06 71.44 12.77
CA ALA A 718 -57.87 72.57 13.22
C ALA A 718 -57.44 73.09 14.61
N ALA A 719 -57.13 72.18 15.55
CA ALA A 719 -56.70 72.53 16.90
C ALA A 719 -55.29 73.18 16.92
N LYS A 720 -54.34 72.66 16.13
CA LYS A 720 -53.00 73.27 15.98
C LYS A 720 -53.07 74.71 15.47
N ALA A 721 -53.97 74.99 14.52
CA ALA A 721 -54.18 76.34 13.98
C ALA A 721 -54.76 77.35 14.99
N GLU A 722 -55.53 76.90 15.98
CA GLU A 722 -56.03 77.76 17.05
C GLU A 722 -54.94 78.09 18.06
N ARG A 723 -54.13 77.11 18.45
CA ARG A 723 -53.03 77.31 19.40
C ARG A 723 -51.92 78.23 18.87
N TYR A 724 -51.65 78.15 17.57
CA TYR A 724 -50.74 79.07 16.87
C TYR A 724 -51.14 80.54 17.00
N ARG A 725 -52.45 80.83 17.03
CA ARG A 725 -52.94 82.21 17.21
C ARG A 725 -52.68 82.72 18.62
N ASP A 726 -52.93 81.90 19.65
CA ASP A 726 -52.76 82.27 21.06
C ASP A 726 -51.29 82.56 21.42
N VAL A 727 -50.36 81.73 20.94
CA VAL A 727 -48.92 81.90 21.16
C VAL A 727 -48.39 83.22 20.57
N ASN A 728 -48.80 83.56 19.34
CA ASN A 728 -48.37 84.81 18.70
C ASN A 728 -48.88 86.05 19.47
N GLN A 729 -50.04 85.96 20.10
CA GLN A 729 -50.56 87.03 20.96
C GLN A 729 -49.68 87.24 22.20
N GLN A 730 -49.24 86.16 22.86
CA GLN A 730 -48.38 86.25 24.06
C GLN A 730 -46.99 86.82 23.78
N LEU A 731 -46.40 86.50 22.62
CA LEU A 731 -45.11 87.08 22.21
C LEU A 731 -45.19 88.60 22.04
N ALA A 732 -46.28 89.10 21.47
CA ALA A 732 -46.51 90.54 21.30
C ALA A 732 -46.63 91.29 22.65
N GLU A 733 -47.20 90.65 23.68
CA GLU A 733 -47.30 91.25 25.02
C GLU A 733 -45.94 91.42 25.70
N ILE A 734 -45.03 90.44 25.56
CA ILE A 734 -43.70 90.47 26.19
C ILE A 734 -42.79 91.49 25.51
N GLU A 735 -42.86 91.61 24.19
CA GLU A 735 -42.12 92.61 23.43
C GLU A 735 -42.40 94.03 23.94
N LYS A 736 -43.68 94.33 24.19
CA LYS A 736 -44.12 95.60 24.79
C LYS A 736 -43.58 95.83 26.22
N ALA A 737 -43.43 94.77 27.01
CA ALA A 737 -42.87 94.86 28.36
C ALA A 737 -41.36 95.16 28.36
N VAL A 738 -40.61 94.56 27.42
CA VAL A 738 -39.17 94.81 27.24
C VAL A 738 -38.91 96.25 26.81
N GLU A 739 -39.69 96.79 25.87
CA GLU A 739 -39.59 98.21 25.48
C GLU A 739 -39.76 99.16 26.68
N THR A 740 -40.64 98.80 27.62
CA THR A 740 -40.92 99.61 28.82
C THR A 740 -39.75 99.58 29.82
N ALA A 741 -39.07 98.44 29.98
CA ALA A 741 -37.91 98.29 30.87
C ALA A 741 -36.68 99.06 30.38
N VAL A 742 -36.46 99.07 29.05
CA VAL A 742 -35.36 99.81 28.41
C VAL A 742 -35.51 101.32 28.64
N GLN A 743 -36.72 101.87 28.58
CA GLN A 743 -36.97 103.30 28.81
C GLN A 743 -36.65 103.77 30.24
N ARG A 744 -36.65 102.88 31.25
CA ARG A 744 -36.46 103.24 32.66
C ARG A 744 -35.04 103.04 33.19
N CYS A 745 -34.19 102.31 32.46
CA CYS A 745 -32.82 102.01 32.85
C CYS A 745 -31.83 102.94 32.13
N SER A 746 -31.80 104.23 32.48
CA SER A 746 -30.80 105.17 31.95
C SER A 746 -29.64 105.35 32.95
N GLY A 747 -28.48 104.75 32.67
CA GLY A 747 -27.21 105.30 33.19
C GLY A 747 -26.06 104.34 33.49
N ASN A 748 -26.25 103.15 34.08
CA ASN A 748 -25.13 102.31 34.56
C ASN A 748 -25.41 100.79 34.66
N TYR A 749 -26.44 100.28 33.97
CA TYR A 749 -26.78 98.85 33.99
C TYR A 749 -26.48 98.18 32.64
N SER A 750 -26.07 96.91 32.67
CA SER A 750 -25.50 96.18 31.53
C SER A 750 -26.44 96.14 30.30
N PRO A 751 -26.04 96.70 29.15
CA PRO A 751 -26.80 96.61 27.89
C PRO A 751 -27.02 95.16 27.43
N ASP A 752 -26.08 94.27 27.72
CA ASP A 752 -26.00 92.90 27.19
C ASP A 752 -27.19 92.00 27.57
N MET A 753 -27.76 92.17 28.77
CA MET A 753 -28.89 91.35 29.25
C MET A 753 -30.22 91.73 28.58
N LEU A 754 -30.41 93.02 28.27
CA LEU A 754 -31.56 93.51 27.52
C LEU A 754 -31.44 93.17 26.03
N GLU A 755 -30.23 93.23 25.48
CA GLU A 755 -29.93 92.81 24.11
C GLU A 755 -30.13 91.29 23.94
N SER A 756 -29.74 90.48 24.93
CA SER A 756 -30.04 89.04 24.97
C SER A 756 -31.54 88.75 25.00
N ALA A 757 -32.34 89.48 25.80
CA ALA A 757 -33.78 89.27 25.84
C ALA A 757 -34.45 89.60 24.49
N TYR A 758 -33.94 90.62 23.78
CA TYR A 758 -34.42 91.00 22.45
C TYR A 758 -34.02 89.97 21.37
N LEU A 759 -32.81 89.42 21.47
CA LEU A 759 -32.35 88.32 20.60
C LEU A 759 -33.19 87.05 20.82
N ASP A 760 -33.52 86.72 22.07
CA ASP A 760 -34.35 85.56 22.41
C ASP A 760 -35.77 85.71 21.85
N LEU A 761 -36.38 86.89 21.95
CA LEU A 761 -37.68 87.19 21.34
C LEU A 761 -37.65 87.08 19.81
N SER A 762 -36.57 87.55 19.18
CA SER A 762 -36.38 87.46 17.73
C SER A 762 -36.20 86.01 17.27
N ARG A 763 -35.48 85.21 18.06
CA ARG A 763 -35.30 83.77 17.83
C ARG A 763 -36.62 82.99 17.96
N LEU A 764 -37.43 83.32 18.96
CA LEU A 764 -38.76 82.71 19.16
C LEU A 764 -39.70 83.02 17.98
N LYS A 765 -39.66 84.25 17.43
CA LYS A 765 -40.41 84.59 16.20
C LYS A 765 -39.94 83.81 14.97
N GLN A 766 -38.63 83.56 14.82
CA GLN A 766 -38.10 82.74 13.72
C GLN A 766 -38.55 81.27 13.81
N GLN A 767 -38.64 80.71 15.01
CA GLN A 767 -39.04 79.32 15.21
C GLN A 767 -40.51 79.04 14.85
N ILE A 768 -41.37 80.05 14.92
CA ILE A 768 -42.81 79.95 14.68
C ILE A 768 -43.17 80.41 13.23
N ALA A 769 -42.18 80.88 12.45
CA ALA A 769 -42.41 81.45 11.12
C ALA A 769 -43.00 80.46 10.08
N GLY A 770 -42.97 79.15 10.35
CA GLY A 770 -43.45 78.08 9.48
C GLY A 770 -44.96 77.83 9.50
N GLY A 771 -45.74 78.57 10.31
CA GLY A 771 -47.19 78.40 10.40
C GLY A 771 -47.64 77.30 11.39
N PRO A 772 -48.93 76.91 11.39
CA PRO A 772 -49.53 76.00 12.38
C PRO A 772 -48.83 74.65 12.52
N ASP A 773 -48.28 74.13 11.43
CA ASP A 773 -47.63 72.81 11.38
C ASP A 773 -46.25 72.80 12.06
N SER A 774 -45.71 73.97 12.44
CA SER A 774 -44.47 74.09 13.21
C SER A 774 -44.66 73.92 14.72
N LEU A 775 -45.91 73.77 15.19
CA LEU A 775 -46.25 73.55 16.59
C LEU A 775 -46.47 72.07 16.88
N ASP A 776 -45.39 71.43 17.33
CA ASP A 776 -45.44 70.10 17.94
C ASP A 776 -45.34 70.21 19.47
N ALA A 777 -45.83 69.21 20.21
CA ALA A 777 -45.88 69.25 21.69
C ALA A 777 -44.53 69.56 22.37
N ILE A 778 -43.42 69.15 21.76
CA ILE A 778 -42.06 69.43 22.24
C ILE A 778 -41.73 70.93 22.04
N VAL A 779 -42.07 71.47 20.86
CA VAL A 779 -41.86 72.89 20.54
C VAL A 779 -42.74 73.75 21.42
N GLU A 780 -44.00 73.37 21.67
CA GLU A 780 -44.88 74.08 22.61
C GLU A 780 -44.33 74.10 24.04
N GLY A 781 -43.80 72.97 24.52
CA GLY A 781 -43.20 72.88 25.86
C GLY A 781 -41.95 73.77 25.99
N ASN A 782 -41.09 73.74 24.97
CA ASN A 782 -39.91 74.59 24.91
C ASN A 782 -40.28 76.06 24.77
N LEU A 783 -41.28 76.39 23.96
CA LEU A 783 -41.74 77.75 23.76
C LEU A 783 -42.37 78.33 25.03
N ALA A 784 -43.17 77.54 25.76
CA ALA A 784 -43.71 77.94 27.06
C ALA A 784 -42.58 78.17 28.09
N ARG A 785 -41.55 77.32 28.06
CA ARG A 785 -40.34 77.47 28.89
C ARG A 785 -39.56 78.73 28.51
N ASP A 786 -39.34 78.97 27.23
CA ASP A 786 -38.53 80.09 26.74
C ASP A 786 -39.27 81.43 26.90
N LEU A 787 -40.59 81.45 26.73
CA LEU A 787 -41.46 82.56 27.11
C LEU A 787 -41.38 82.86 28.61
N ALA A 788 -41.37 81.82 29.45
CA ALA A 788 -41.16 81.97 30.88
C ALA A 788 -39.75 82.49 31.20
N VAL A 789 -38.71 81.99 30.52
CA VAL A 789 -37.32 82.48 30.67
C VAL A 789 -37.21 83.94 30.26
N ALA A 790 -37.81 84.36 29.15
CA ALA A 790 -37.83 85.75 28.73
C ALA A 790 -38.51 86.65 29.78
N ARG A 791 -39.66 86.23 30.33
CA ARG A 791 -40.32 86.93 31.46
C ARG A 791 -39.44 86.97 32.71
N THR A 792 -38.73 85.89 33.01
CA THR A 792 -37.85 85.77 34.19
C THR A 792 -36.60 86.64 34.05
N LYS A 793 -36.02 86.75 32.85
CA LYS A 793 -34.88 87.64 32.57
C LYS A 793 -35.26 89.10 32.74
N VAL A 794 -36.45 89.50 32.27
CA VAL A 794 -36.99 90.85 32.51
C VAL A 794 -37.14 91.12 34.01
N TRP A 795 -37.62 90.13 34.78
CA TRP A 795 -37.71 90.23 36.25
C TRP A 795 -36.34 90.24 36.95
N GLN A 796 -35.35 89.45 36.49
CA GLN A 796 -34.01 89.39 37.07
C GLN A 796 -33.24 90.71 36.97
N VAL A 797 -33.44 91.46 35.88
CA VAL A 797 -32.89 92.82 35.74
C VAL A 797 -33.45 93.74 36.81
N GLU A 798 -34.74 93.60 37.15
CA GLU A 798 -35.36 94.36 38.25
C GLU A 798 -34.86 93.90 39.64
N PHE A 799 -34.58 92.60 39.81
CA PHE A 799 -34.11 92.00 41.07
C PHE A 799 -32.62 92.26 41.40
N LEU A 800 -31.71 92.18 40.42
CA LEU A 800 -30.26 92.37 40.65
C LEU A 800 -29.91 93.78 41.16
N ARG A 801 -30.73 94.77 40.78
CA ARG A 801 -30.66 96.12 41.33
C ARG A 801 -30.82 96.14 42.85
N GLU A 802 -31.73 95.35 43.39
CA GLU A 802 -32.05 95.34 44.83
C GLU A 802 -31.02 94.53 45.65
N ARG A 803 -30.32 93.57 45.03
CA ARG A 803 -29.38 92.67 45.72
C ARG A 803 -27.97 93.26 45.87
N PHE A 804 -27.47 94.02 44.89
CA PHE A 804 -26.10 94.58 44.94
C PHE A 804 -25.90 95.55 46.12
N GLU A 805 -26.96 96.21 46.56
CA GLU A 805 -26.96 97.08 47.74
C GLU A 805 -26.80 96.32 49.06
N ALA A 806 -27.05 95.00 49.07
CA ALA A 806 -26.94 94.14 50.26
C ALA A 806 -25.55 93.45 50.39
N GLU A 807 -24.90 93.11 49.28
CA GLU A 807 -23.71 92.23 49.21
C GLU A 807 -22.40 92.89 49.74
N GLN A 808 -22.28 94.22 49.69
CA GLN A 808 -21.11 94.94 50.21
C GLN A 808 -20.91 94.81 51.72
N ARG A 809 -21.96 94.44 52.47
CA ARG A 809 -21.89 94.26 53.93
C ARG A 809 -21.34 92.89 54.35
N GLU A 810 -21.34 91.90 53.46
CA GLU A 810 -21.02 90.50 53.78
C GLU A 810 -19.53 90.17 53.58
N ASN A 811 -18.88 90.81 52.59
CA ASN A 811 -17.48 90.56 52.20
C ASN A 811 -16.44 90.84 53.30
N LEU A 812 -16.74 91.70 54.28
CA LEU A 812 -15.83 92.02 55.40
C LEU A 812 -15.67 90.88 56.41
N ASN A 813 -16.69 90.04 56.58
CA ASN A 813 -16.65 88.93 57.55
C ASN A 813 -15.82 87.75 57.01
N HIS A 814 -15.82 87.53 55.70
CA HIS A 814 -15.16 86.39 55.07
C HIS A 814 -13.62 86.46 55.07
N LEU A 815 -13.04 87.66 55.10
CA LEU A 815 -11.58 87.84 55.07
C LEU A 815 -10.88 87.30 56.33
N ARG A 816 -11.52 87.41 57.50
CA ARG A 816 -10.95 86.98 58.78
C ARG A 816 -10.82 85.46 58.90
N GLU A 817 -11.80 84.71 58.40
CA GLU A 817 -11.78 83.23 58.42
C GLU A 817 -10.63 82.65 57.58
N LYS A 818 -10.24 83.30 56.48
CA LYS A 818 -9.19 82.77 55.60
C LYS A 818 -7.77 82.91 56.18
N MET A 819 -7.52 83.85 57.08
CA MET A 819 -6.20 84.02 57.69
C MET A 819 -5.83 82.88 58.65
N GLU A 820 -6.79 82.35 59.41
CA GLU A 820 -6.56 81.22 60.32
C GLU A 820 -6.24 79.93 59.56
N SER A 821 -6.96 79.64 58.49
CA SER A 821 -6.73 78.47 57.61
C SER A 821 -5.30 78.40 57.06
N ALA A 822 -4.69 79.54 56.74
CA ALA A 822 -3.36 79.56 56.11
C ALA A 822 -2.22 79.19 57.09
N ARG A 823 -2.40 79.41 58.40
CA ARG A 823 -1.41 79.03 59.42
C ARG A 823 -1.33 77.52 59.61
N GLU A 824 -2.48 76.85 59.64
CA GLU A 824 -2.56 75.39 59.87
C GLU A 824 -1.92 74.59 58.73
N ALA A 825 -2.03 75.07 57.49
CA ALA A 825 -1.49 74.40 56.31
C ALA A 825 0.06 74.33 56.28
N VAL A 826 0.74 75.35 56.79
CA VAL A 826 2.22 75.39 56.80
C VAL A 826 2.79 74.37 57.80
N ASP A 827 2.17 74.23 58.97
CA ASP A 827 2.62 73.31 60.01
C ASP A 827 2.36 71.83 59.68
N ALA A 828 1.39 71.55 58.81
CA ALA A 828 1.14 70.19 58.32
C ALA A 828 2.26 69.68 57.38
N CYS A 829 2.92 70.57 56.62
CA CYS A 829 3.93 70.19 55.63
C CYS A 829 5.26 69.70 56.24
N VAL A 830 5.57 70.12 57.47
CA VAL A 830 6.80 69.74 58.19
C VAL A 830 6.82 68.26 58.62
N ARG A 831 5.65 67.63 58.73
CA ARG A 831 5.52 66.26 59.22
C ARG A 831 5.63 65.18 58.13
N LEU A 832 5.99 65.55 56.90
CA LEU A 832 6.03 64.63 55.76
C LEU A 832 7.39 63.90 55.67
N ASP A 833 7.35 62.56 55.55
CA ASP A 833 8.48 61.62 55.67
C ASP A 833 9.67 61.82 54.68
N PHE A 834 9.54 62.74 53.71
CA PHE A 834 10.56 63.05 52.70
C PHE A 834 11.02 64.53 52.71
N VAL A 835 10.63 65.30 53.75
CA VAL A 835 11.02 66.70 53.99
C VAL A 835 11.48 66.86 55.44
N GLY A 836 12.74 67.29 55.65
CA GLY A 836 13.27 67.55 57.00
C GLY A 836 12.96 68.96 57.51
N ASP A 837 12.94 69.12 58.84
CA ASP A 837 12.68 70.39 59.55
C ASP A 837 13.59 71.55 59.11
N ASP A 838 14.82 71.26 58.66
CA ASP A 838 15.80 72.25 58.21
C ASP A 838 15.64 72.68 56.73
N SER A 839 14.49 72.42 56.10
CA SER A 839 14.26 72.78 54.70
C SER A 839 14.09 74.31 54.53
N PRO A 840 14.87 74.97 53.65
CA PRO A 840 14.80 76.43 53.46
C PRO A 840 13.45 76.92 52.95
N SER A 841 12.67 76.03 52.33
CA SER A 841 11.33 76.34 51.78
C SER A 841 10.28 76.52 52.89
N VAL A 842 10.39 75.78 54.00
CA VAL A 842 9.44 75.88 55.13
C VAL A 842 9.62 77.21 55.88
N ALA A 843 10.86 77.68 56.01
CA ALA A 843 11.17 78.95 56.66
C ALA A 843 10.58 80.17 55.90
N ALA A 844 10.54 80.12 54.57
CA ALA A 844 10.00 81.20 53.73
C ALA A 844 8.47 81.36 53.86
N ALA A 845 7.73 80.26 54.01
CA ALA A 845 6.27 80.28 54.10
C ALA A 845 5.76 80.97 55.38
N ARG A 846 6.44 80.78 56.52
CA ARG A 846 6.08 81.41 57.80
C ARG A 846 6.21 82.94 57.77
N SER A 847 7.17 83.48 57.03
CA SER A 847 7.38 84.94 56.90
C SER A 847 6.25 85.66 56.14
N LEU A 848 5.53 84.98 55.24
CA LEU A 848 4.47 85.59 54.44
C LEU A 848 3.17 85.81 55.22
N LEU A 849 2.87 84.96 56.21
CA LEU A 849 1.67 85.10 57.06
C LEU A 849 1.72 86.36 57.92
N GLU A 850 2.91 86.73 58.38
CA GLU A 850 3.11 87.90 59.23
C GLU A 850 2.90 89.23 58.48
N GLN A 851 3.07 89.24 57.15
CA GLN A 851 2.84 90.42 56.31
C GLN A 851 1.35 90.68 56.04
N ALA A 852 0.54 89.63 55.91
CA ALA A 852 -0.87 89.76 55.55
C ALA A 852 -1.71 90.45 56.65
N GLU A 853 -1.42 90.14 57.92
CA GLU A 853 -2.15 90.69 59.08
C GLU A 853 -2.00 92.21 59.21
N ASN A 854 -0.88 92.77 58.77
CA ASN A 854 -0.62 94.21 58.86
C ASN A 854 -1.49 95.03 57.88
N LEU A 855 -1.77 94.51 56.66
CA LEU A 855 -2.55 95.23 55.64
C LEU A 855 -4.05 95.31 55.95
N LEU A 856 -4.60 94.33 56.66
CA LEU A 856 -6.02 94.29 57.01
C LEU A 856 -6.42 95.45 57.94
N ILE A 857 -5.47 95.93 58.74
CA ILE A 857 -5.64 97.06 59.67
C ILE A 857 -5.76 98.40 58.90
N GLU A 858 -5.25 98.49 57.67
CA GLU A 858 -5.24 99.73 56.86
C GLU A 858 -6.51 99.94 55.99
N GLY A 859 -7.44 98.98 55.99
CA GLY A 859 -8.75 99.10 55.33
C GLY A 859 -8.81 98.69 53.85
N ASP A 860 -7.71 98.14 53.30
CA ASP A 860 -7.64 97.60 51.94
C ASP A 860 -7.93 96.09 51.94
N ILE A 861 -9.22 95.75 51.87
CA ILE A 861 -9.75 94.38 52.03
C ILE A 861 -9.24 93.44 50.94
N ASP A 862 -9.13 93.93 49.70
CA ASP A 862 -8.75 93.11 48.55
C ASP A 862 -7.27 92.73 48.60
N ARG A 863 -6.40 93.65 49.05
CA ARG A 863 -4.95 93.41 49.08
C ARG A 863 -4.52 92.46 50.18
N SER A 864 -5.26 92.43 51.29
CA SER A 864 -5.02 91.48 52.39
C SER A 864 -5.44 90.04 52.02
N PHE A 865 -6.50 89.87 51.21
CA PHE A 865 -6.84 88.55 50.63
C PHE A 865 -5.71 88.00 49.73
N GLU A 866 -5.01 88.86 48.99
CA GLU A 866 -3.97 88.45 48.04
C GLU A 866 -2.74 87.83 48.74
N ILE A 867 -2.26 88.42 49.86
CA ILE A 867 -1.08 87.91 50.57
C ILE A 867 -1.36 86.57 51.28
N VAL A 868 -2.54 86.39 51.87
CA VAL A 868 -2.95 85.11 52.49
C VAL A 868 -2.96 83.98 51.45
N ARG A 869 -3.38 84.28 50.22
CA ARG A 869 -3.33 83.33 49.10
C ARG A 869 -1.92 82.90 48.73
N GLN A 870 -0.95 83.82 48.79
CA GLN A 870 0.46 83.52 48.47
C GLN A 870 1.11 82.59 49.49
N CYS A 871 0.74 82.69 50.78
CA CYS A 871 1.26 81.75 51.78
C CYS A 871 0.72 80.32 51.58
N HIS A 872 -0.58 80.18 51.29
CA HIS A 872 -1.15 78.87 50.98
C HIS A 872 -0.47 78.21 49.76
N ALA A 873 -0.16 78.99 48.72
CA ALA A 873 0.55 78.47 47.55
C ALA A 873 1.99 77.99 47.85
N ALA A 874 2.68 78.63 48.80
CA ALA A 874 4.02 78.22 49.22
C ALA A 874 3.99 76.88 49.99
N ALA A 875 3.00 76.67 50.86
CA ALA A 875 2.79 75.41 51.57
C ALA A 875 2.46 74.26 50.61
N GLU A 876 1.60 74.50 49.62
CA GLU A 876 1.27 73.50 48.58
C GLU A 876 2.50 73.06 47.79
N LYS A 877 3.39 73.98 47.43
CA LYS A 877 4.59 73.66 46.63
C LYS A 877 5.53 72.68 47.35
N ILE A 878 5.67 72.81 48.66
CA ILE A 878 6.52 71.93 49.49
C ILE A 878 5.92 70.52 49.57
N SER A 879 4.61 70.44 49.77
CA SER A 879 3.87 69.17 49.73
C SER A 879 4.00 68.48 48.37
N LEU A 880 4.01 69.25 47.28
CA LEU A 880 4.10 68.75 45.91
C LEU A 880 5.50 68.15 45.61
N GLU A 881 6.58 68.81 46.05
CA GLU A 881 7.96 68.31 45.90
C GLU A 881 8.21 67.01 46.70
N ALA A 882 7.65 66.92 47.91
CA ALA A 882 7.67 65.70 48.71
C ALA A 882 6.93 64.56 48.01
N GLY A 883 5.73 64.85 47.51
CA GLY A 883 4.90 63.90 46.78
C GLY A 883 5.50 63.46 45.44
N GLU A 884 6.30 64.30 44.76
CA GLU A 884 7.01 63.89 43.53
C GLU A 884 8.14 62.91 43.80
N ARG A 885 8.89 63.09 44.89
CA ARG A 885 9.95 62.15 45.29
C ARG A 885 9.37 60.82 45.73
N GLU A 886 8.27 60.85 46.47
CA GLU A 886 7.53 59.66 46.86
C GLU A 886 6.92 58.96 45.63
N ARG A 887 6.35 59.71 44.68
CA ARG A 887 5.85 59.15 43.41
C ARG A 887 6.97 58.49 42.59
N ARG A 888 8.16 59.08 42.54
CA ARG A 888 9.32 58.52 41.81
C ARG A 888 9.86 57.25 42.48
N TRP A 889 9.92 57.23 43.81
CA TRP A 889 10.23 56.03 44.59
C TRP A 889 9.22 54.91 44.31
N ASN A 890 7.93 55.22 44.46
CA ASN A 890 6.84 54.28 44.19
C ASN A 890 6.80 53.83 42.73
N SER A 891 7.18 54.68 41.77
CA SER A 891 7.27 54.31 40.36
C SER A 891 8.41 53.30 40.10
N LEU A 892 9.58 53.50 40.68
CA LEU A 892 10.74 52.60 40.50
C LEU A 892 10.56 51.27 41.25
N VAL A 893 9.94 51.32 42.43
CA VAL A 893 9.55 50.12 43.17
C VAL A 893 8.46 49.36 42.41
N ARG A 894 7.46 50.05 41.84
CA ARG A 894 6.43 49.41 41.01
C ARG A 894 6.98 48.85 39.70
N SER A 895 7.97 49.48 39.06
CA SER A 895 8.56 48.96 37.82
C SER A 895 9.47 47.75 38.05
N SER A 896 10.12 47.66 39.21
CA SER A 896 10.93 46.50 39.59
C SER A 896 10.11 45.36 40.21
N ALA A 897 8.96 45.66 40.82
CA ALA A 897 8.04 44.69 41.41
C ALA A 897 6.85 44.31 40.50
N SER A 898 6.71 44.88 39.31
CA SER A 898 5.63 44.48 38.40
C SER A 898 5.89 43.09 37.82
N GLU A 899 4.82 42.30 37.74
CA GLU A 899 4.82 40.95 37.14
C GLU A 899 5.22 40.96 35.65
N ASP A 900 5.13 42.12 34.99
CA ASP A 900 5.47 42.32 33.57
C ASP A 900 6.96 42.46 33.29
N SER A 901 7.81 42.50 34.31
CA SER A 901 9.25 42.66 34.10
C SER A 901 9.88 41.41 33.42
N ALA A 902 10.76 41.66 32.44
CA ALA A 902 11.32 40.60 31.59
C ALA A 902 12.05 39.49 32.37
N HIS A 903 12.64 39.82 33.52
CA HIS A 903 13.35 38.85 34.36
C HIS A 903 12.41 37.91 35.13
N VAL A 904 11.26 38.38 35.61
CA VAL A 904 10.25 37.52 36.27
C VAL A 904 9.65 36.54 35.26
N ARG A 905 9.37 36.98 34.03
CA ARG A 905 8.88 36.11 32.95
C ARG A 905 9.88 35.03 32.57
N ILE A 906 11.18 35.35 32.49
CA ILE A 906 12.22 34.36 32.17
C ILE A 906 12.40 33.34 33.30
N LEU A 907 12.31 33.77 34.56
CA LEU A 907 12.35 32.87 35.70
C LEU A 907 11.09 31.99 35.82
N ALA A 908 9.95 32.47 35.34
CA ALA A 908 8.70 31.71 35.27
C ALA A 908 8.62 30.78 34.03
N ASP A 909 9.36 31.08 32.96
CA ASP A 909 9.41 30.26 31.75
C ASP A 909 10.31 29.02 31.96
N SER A 910 9.64 27.89 32.17
CA SER A 910 10.27 26.61 32.50
C SER A 910 11.26 26.10 31.43
N VAL A 911 11.13 26.53 30.17
CA VAL A 911 11.99 26.09 29.07
C VAL A 911 13.28 26.91 29.04
N ALA A 912 13.17 28.23 29.19
CA ALA A 912 14.32 29.12 29.29
C ALA A 912 15.21 28.76 30.50
N ALA A 913 14.58 28.45 31.64
CA ALA A 913 15.27 28.07 32.88
C ALA A 913 16.11 26.77 32.77
N LYS A 914 15.67 25.78 31.98
CA LYS A 914 16.43 24.54 31.74
C LYS A 914 17.66 24.74 30.84
N ILE A 915 17.61 25.72 29.94
CA ILE A 915 18.64 25.91 28.90
C ILE A 915 19.80 26.78 29.39
N ALA A 916 19.54 27.79 30.24
CA ALA A 916 20.52 28.80 30.67
C ALA A 916 20.78 28.79 32.20
N GLY A 917 20.81 27.60 32.82
CA GLY A 917 20.70 27.42 34.27
C GLY A 917 21.69 28.18 35.17
N GLU A 918 22.91 28.51 34.71
CA GLU A 918 23.87 29.32 35.50
C GLU A 918 23.55 30.81 35.49
N GLU A 919 23.16 31.36 34.32
CA GLU A 919 22.78 32.76 34.15
C GLU A 919 21.46 33.07 34.91
N CYS A 920 20.55 32.09 35.01
CA CYS A 920 19.32 32.20 35.80
C CYS A 920 19.57 32.23 37.32
N LYS A 921 20.58 31.51 37.83
CA LYS A 921 20.96 31.58 39.25
C LYS A 921 21.52 32.95 39.63
N ALA A 922 22.34 33.52 38.76
CA ALA A 922 22.88 34.88 38.95
C ALA A 922 21.75 35.93 39.01
N LEU A 923 20.72 35.81 38.15
CA LEU A 923 19.53 36.67 38.20
C LEU A 923 18.79 36.55 39.55
N SER A 924 18.59 35.34 40.07
CA SER A 924 17.92 35.13 41.36
C SER A 924 18.68 35.73 42.54
N GLU A 925 20.01 35.59 42.58
CA GLU A 925 20.84 36.21 43.62
C GLU A 925 20.80 37.74 43.56
N MET A 926 20.83 38.32 42.36
CA MET A 926 20.75 39.77 42.20
C MET A 926 19.39 40.33 42.64
N VAL A 927 18.28 39.62 42.40
CA VAL A 927 16.94 40.02 42.85
C VAL A 927 16.87 40.13 44.39
N SER A 928 17.52 39.21 45.11
CA SER A 928 17.57 39.26 46.58
C SER A 928 18.31 40.50 47.10
N ARG A 929 19.36 40.95 46.41
CA ARG A 929 20.12 42.15 46.76
C ARG A 929 19.32 43.42 46.53
N THR A 930 18.48 43.48 45.50
CA THR A 930 17.57 44.63 45.27
C THR A 930 16.57 44.82 46.41
N GLY A 931 16.07 43.74 47.04
CA GLY A 931 15.19 43.84 48.20
C GLY A 931 15.82 44.62 49.37
N SER A 932 17.09 44.35 49.67
CA SER A 932 17.82 45.08 50.73
C SER A 932 18.03 46.57 50.43
N ILE A 933 18.13 46.94 49.14
CA ILE A 933 18.28 48.35 48.73
C ILE A 933 16.96 49.11 48.89
N ILE A 934 15.83 48.45 48.60
CA ILE A 934 14.48 49.01 48.79
C ILE A 934 14.25 49.33 50.28
N ASP A 935 14.61 48.44 51.20
CA ASP A 935 14.46 48.68 52.64
C ASP A 935 15.25 49.90 53.14
N SER A 936 16.40 50.20 52.51
CA SER A 936 17.26 51.34 52.85
C SER A 936 16.79 52.70 52.28
N ARG A 937 15.71 52.73 51.47
CA ARG A 937 15.07 53.94 50.91
C ARG A 937 15.99 54.90 50.14
N ASN A 938 17.01 54.37 49.44
CA ASN A 938 17.97 55.16 48.65
C ASN A 938 17.64 55.16 47.15
N LEU A 939 17.12 56.29 46.65
CA LEU A 939 16.63 56.47 45.27
C LEU A 939 17.71 56.26 44.19
N ASP A 940 18.94 56.73 44.41
CA ASP A 940 19.98 56.74 43.37
C ASP A 940 20.64 55.35 43.17
N ALA A 941 20.75 54.57 44.25
CA ALA A 941 21.29 53.21 44.19
C ALA A 941 20.31 52.23 43.50
N LEU A 942 19.01 52.40 43.76
CA LEU A 942 17.95 51.58 43.18
C LEU A 942 17.88 51.72 41.65
N ALA A 943 18.04 52.95 41.15
CA ALA A 943 17.96 53.23 39.71
C ALA A 943 19.06 52.51 38.90
N LYS A 944 20.31 52.51 39.37
CA LYS A 944 21.43 51.87 38.66
C LYS A 944 21.36 50.33 38.67
N HIS A 945 20.86 49.75 39.75
CA HIS A 945 20.79 48.30 39.91
C HIS A 945 19.64 47.69 39.10
N ALA A 946 18.55 48.43 38.88
CA ALA A 946 17.44 48.04 38.01
C ALA A 946 17.86 47.90 36.54
N GLU A 947 18.69 48.83 36.03
CA GLU A 947 19.12 48.82 34.63
C GLU A 947 20.01 47.60 34.28
N GLN A 948 20.83 47.13 35.21
CA GLN A 948 21.68 45.95 35.01
C GLN A 948 20.88 44.64 34.96
N LEU A 949 19.81 44.54 35.76
CA LEU A 949 18.92 43.37 35.78
C LEU A 949 18.18 43.21 34.43
N GLU A 950 17.73 44.31 33.83
CA GLU A 950 17.04 44.27 32.54
C GLU A 950 17.94 43.79 31.40
N ARG A 951 19.20 44.22 31.34
CA ARG A 951 20.13 43.83 30.26
C ARG A 951 20.45 42.33 30.26
N LEU A 952 20.67 41.74 31.42
CA LEU A 952 20.95 40.30 31.54
C LEU A 952 19.71 39.46 31.24
N ALA A 953 18.52 39.92 31.65
CA ALA A 953 17.26 39.29 31.29
C ALA A 953 17.09 39.23 29.76
N GLN A 954 17.34 40.34 29.06
CA GLN A 954 17.21 40.39 27.61
C GLN A 954 18.10 39.37 26.89
N ALA A 955 19.35 39.21 27.33
CA ALA A 955 20.30 38.27 26.72
C ALA A 955 19.88 36.78 26.88
N VAL A 956 19.26 36.41 28.00
CA VAL A 956 18.76 35.05 28.23
C VAL A 956 17.53 34.77 27.38
N ALA A 957 16.62 35.74 27.24
CA ALA A 957 15.43 35.63 26.39
C ALA A 957 15.80 35.38 24.91
N ASP A 958 16.80 36.09 24.39
CA ASP A 958 17.22 35.96 22.97
C ASP A 958 17.83 34.57 22.67
N LYS A 959 18.63 34.00 23.59
CA LYS A 959 19.15 32.63 23.45
C LYS A 959 18.05 31.56 23.49
N GLY A 960 17.03 31.74 24.33
CA GLY A 960 15.88 30.83 24.38
C GLY A 960 15.07 30.85 23.09
N LYS A 961 14.87 32.03 22.50
CA LYS A 961 14.12 32.23 21.26
C LYS A 961 14.79 31.56 20.04
N THR A 962 16.10 31.73 19.89
CA THR A 962 16.86 31.17 18.75
C THR A 962 16.82 29.63 18.68
N ARG A 963 16.98 28.92 19.80
CA ARG A 963 16.85 27.45 19.83
C ARG A 963 15.42 26.96 19.59
N ARG A 964 14.42 27.74 19.99
CA ARG A 964 13.01 27.45 19.72
C ARG A 964 12.73 27.53 18.21
N GLU A 965 13.24 28.56 17.53
CA GLU A 965 13.12 28.71 16.08
C GLU A 965 13.81 27.56 15.31
N GLU A 966 14.99 27.13 15.77
CA GLU A 966 15.71 26.00 15.16
C GLU A 966 14.96 24.66 15.33
N SER A 967 14.42 24.42 16.53
CA SER A 967 13.62 23.21 16.82
C SER A 967 12.31 23.19 16.02
N LEU A 968 11.67 24.35 15.87
CA LEU A 968 10.44 24.50 15.10
C LEU A 968 10.68 24.28 13.59
N ARG A 969 11.78 24.80 13.04
CA ARG A 969 12.17 24.52 11.65
C ARG A 969 12.38 23.03 11.39
N ARG A 970 13.07 22.32 12.29
CA ARG A 970 13.28 20.87 12.16
C ARG A 970 11.96 20.10 12.17
N ILE A 971 11.00 20.50 13.02
CA ILE A 971 9.66 19.91 13.07
C ILE A 971 8.86 20.22 11.81
N GLU A 972 8.94 21.44 11.27
CA GLU A 972 8.30 21.83 10.01
C GLU A 972 8.83 21.03 8.82
N GLU A 973 10.14 20.83 8.73
CA GLU A 973 10.77 20.00 7.70
C GLU A 973 10.29 18.55 7.78
N ARG A 974 10.32 17.92 8.96
CA ARG A 974 9.81 16.55 9.15
C ARG A 974 8.30 16.46 8.89
N THR A 975 7.54 17.48 9.26
CA THR A 975 6.11 17.56 8.94
C THR A 975 5.87 17.60 7.43
N ARG A 976 6.73 18.30 6.66
CA ARG A 976 6.68 18.29 5.20
C ARG A 976 6.98 16.90 4.64
N GLU A 977 8.03 16.23 5.12
CA GLU A 977 8.36 14.86 4.70
C GLU A 977 7.20 13.88 4.95
N VAL A 978 6.59 13.91 6.14
CA VAL A 978 5.45 13.04 6.47
C VAL A 978 4.23 13.36 5.60
N ASN A 979 3.95 14.64 5.32
CA ASN A 979 2.88 15.01 4.40
C ASN A 979 3.15 14.51 2.97
N GLU A 980 4.40 14.52 2.51
CA GLU A 980 4.76 13.96 1.20
C GLU A 980 4.58 12.44 1.17
N GLU A 981 4.95 11.71 2.22
CA GLU A 981 4.72 10.27 2.33
C GLU A 981 3.22 9.92 2.39
N ILE A 982 2.42 10.67 3.15
CA ILE A 982 0.96 10.54 3.16
C ILE A 982 0.39 10.86 1.78
N ARG A 983 0.89 11.90 1.10
CA ARG A 983 0.45 12.24 -0.25
C ARG A 983 0.82 11.15 -1.24
N LEU A 984 2.00 10.56 -1.14
CA LEU A 984 2.42 9.42 -1.95
C LEU A 984 1.51 8.21 -1.72
N ALA A 985 1.20 7.88 -0.46
CA ALA A 985 0.24 6.84 -0.10
C ALA A 985 -1.17 7.14 -0.66
N LEU A 986 -1.60 8.40 -0.67
CA LEU A 986 -2.87 8.83 -1.26
C LEU A 986 -2.85 8.84 -2.79
N THR A 987 -1.70 9.13 -3.44
CA THR A 987 -1.58 9.08 -4.91
C THR A 987 -1.56 7.65 -5.44
N LEU A 988 -1.17 6.69 -4.61
CA LEU A 988 -1.33 5.26 -4.88
C LEU A 988 -2.79 4.80 -4.78
N LYS A 989 -3.78 5.71 -4.81
CA LYS A 989 -5.21 5.41 -4.71
C LYS A 989 -5.71 4.58 -5.89
N ALA A 990 -6.22 3.41 -5.56
CA ALA A 990 -7.63 3.07 -5.72
C ALA A 990 -7.98 1.96 -4.69
N GLU A 991 -8.89 2.26 -3.76
CA GLU A 991 -9.59 1.34 -2.82
C GLU A 991 -8.80 0.38 -1.89
N VAL A 992 -7.46 0.35 -1.96
CA VAL A 992 -6.67 -0.72 -1.34
C VAL A 992 -5.81 -0.29 -0.13
N ALA A 993 -5.56 1.00 0.05
CA ALA A 993 -4.90 1.50 1.27
C ALA A 993 -5.90 1.47 2.45
N CYS A 994 -5.52 0.82 3.57
CA CYS A 994 -6.38 0.71 4.75
C CYS A 994 -6.80 2.11 5.27
N PRO A 995 -8.08 2.49 5.18
CA PRO A 995 -8.54 3.82 5.56
C PRO A 995 -8.23 4.15 7.02
N ASP A 996 -8.31 3.15 7.91
CA ASP A 996 -8.08 3.33 9.34
C ASP A 996 -6.61 3.67 9.67
N VAL A 997 -5.66 3.06 8.95
CA VAL A 997 -4.22 3.35 9.13
C VAL A 997 -3.90 4.77 8.63
N MET A 998 -4.51 5.18 7.51
CA MET A 998 -4.35 6.53 6.98
C MET A 998 -5.02 7.58 7.86
N ASN A 999 -6.22 7.30 8.37
CA ASN A 999 -6.92 8.16 9.33
C ASN A 999 -6.12 8.29 10.63
N ALA A 1000 -5.54 7.18 11.12
CA ALA A 1000 -4.65 7.21 12.26
C ALA A 1000 -3.39 8.06 11.98
N ALA A 1001 -2.71 7.87 10.84
CA ALA A 1001 -1.54 8.68 10.47
C ALA A 1001 -1.87 10.18 10.42
N GLN A 1002 -3.03 10.54 9.86
CA GLN A 1002 -3.52 11.94 9.85
C GLN A 1002 -3.87 12.44 11.26
N ALA A 1003 -4.44 11.61 12.12
CA ALA A 1003 -4.71 11.96 13.52
C ALA A 1003 -3.41 12.20 14.30
N TYR A 1004 -2.40 11.33 14.16
CA TYR A 1004 -1.08 11.52 14.78
C TYR A 1004 -0.36 12.77 14.27
N LEU A 1005 -0.50 13.08 12.97
CA LEU A 1005 -0.01 14.33 12.41
C LEU A 1005 -0.73 15.56 13.00
N GLY A 1006 -2.04 15.46 13.24
CA GLY A 1006 -2.82 16.49 13.94
C GLY A 1006 -2.36 16.68 15.39
N ILE A 1007 -2.12 15.57 16.10
CA ILE A 1007 -1.59 15.56 17.47
C ILE A 1007 -0.17 16.16 17.53
N ALA A 1008 0.69 15.84 16.57
CA ALA A 1008 2.02 16.43 16.49
C ALA A 1008 1.97 17.95 16.34
N ARG A 1009 1.04 18.46 15.50
CA ARG A 1009 0.81 19.91 15.36
C ARG A 1009 0.31 20.55 16.65
N SER A 1010 -0.49 19.86 17.46
CA SER A 1010 -0.89 20.36 18.79
C SER A 1010 0.24 20.34 19.82
N TYR A 1011 1.15 19.37 19.76
CA TYR A 1011 2.33 19.36 20.64
C TYR A 1011 3.36 20.43 20.26
N ALA A 1012 3.50 20.71 18.96
CA ALA A 1012 4.35 21.80 18.48
C ALA A 1012 3.85 23.19 18.92
N SER A 1013 2.53 23.39 19.06
CA SER A 1013 1.97 24.65 19.55
C SER A 1013 2.02 24.80 21.08
N THR A 1014 2.23 23.70 21.81
CA THR A 1014 2.31 23.67 23.29
C THR A 1014 3.74 23.59 23.82
N ASP A 1015 4.75 23.80 22.97
CA ASP A 1015 6.19 23.80 23.30
C ASP A 1015 6.75 22.45 23.79
N GLU A 1016 6.06 21.33 23.53
CA GLU A 1016 6.51 19.98 23.84
C GLU A 1016 7.17 19.29 22.64
N PHE A 1017 8.30 19.85 22.19
CA PHE A 1017 8.96 19.48 20.93
C PHE A 1017 9.36 18.00 20.83
N ASP A 1018 9.83 17.38 21.92
CA ASP A 1018 10.21 15.95 21.91
C ASP A 1018 9.01 15.02 21.67
N ARG A 1019 7.83 15.39 22.20
CA ARG A 1019 6.58 14.63 21.98
C ARG A 1019 6.02 14.86 20.59
N ALA A 1020 6.15 16.09 20.07
CA ALA A 1020 5.81 16.38 18.68
C ALA A 1020 6.67 15.54 17.72
N ASP A 1021 7.96 15.41 18.00
CA ASP A 1021 8.89 14.63 17.18
C ASP A 1021 8.59 13.12 17.20
N ALA A 1022 8.25 12.58 18.38
CA ALA A 1022 7.79 11.19 18.53
C ALA A 1022 6.48 10.93 17.74
N ALA A 1023 5.49 11.82 17.88
CA ALA A 1023 4.22 11.69 17.16
C ALA A 1023 4.38 11.79 15.62
N LEU A 1024 5.32 12.62 15.14
CA LEU A 1024 5.67 12.68 13.70
C LEU A 1024 6.34 11.39 13.22
N SER A 1025 7.21 10.79 14.02
CA SER A 1025 7.83 9.50 13.70
C SER A 1025 6.78 8.38 13.57
N ASP A 1026 5.80 8.35 14.47
CA ASP A 1026 4.69 7.39 14.43
C ASP A 1026 3.74 7.62 13.25
N ALA A 1027 3.49 8.89 12.89
CA ALA A 1027 2.72 9.21 11.69
C ALA A 1027 3.44 8.75 10.41
N ARG A 1028 4.78 8.91 10.37
CA ARG A 1028 5.63 8.48 9.25
C ARG A 1028 5.60 6.97 9.04
N THR A 1029 5.82 6.20 10.11
CA THR A 1029 5.81 4.73 10.05
C THR A 1029 4.47 4.20 9.55
N LYS A 1030 3.35 4.71 10.07
CA LYS A 1030 2.01 4.32 9.64
C LYS A 1030 1.71 4.68 8.18
N ALA A 1031 2.17 5.84 7.72
CA ALA A 1031 2.04 6.24 6.31
C ALA A 1031 2.84 5.32 5.39
N ARG A 1032 4.06 4.94 5.80
CA ARG A 1032 4.91 4.00 5.07
C ARG A 1032 4.31 2.60 5.03
N ASP A 1033 3.78 2.11 6.16
CA ASP A 1033 3.13 0.81 6.24
C ASP A 1033 1.90 0.75 5.33
N ALA A 1034 1.07 1.80 5.34
CA ALA A 1034 -0.06 1.92 4.40
C ALA A 1034 0.41 1.89 2.93
N GLY A 1035 1.53 2.55 2.61
CA GLY A 1035 2.14 2.50 1.28
C GLY A 1035 2.67 1.11 0.88
N THR A 1036 3.30 0.38 1.81
CA THR A 1036 3.76 -0.99 1.56
C THR A 1036 2.61 -1.97 1.41
N LEU A 1037 1.55 -1.84 2.20
CA LEU A 1037 0.34 -2.65 2.07
C LEU A 1037 -0.37 -2.39 0.75
N ALA A 1038 -0.46 -1.12 0.34
CA ALA A 1038 -0.99 -0.76 -0.98
C ALA A 1038 -0.15 -1.38 -2.11
N ARG A 1039 1.18 -1.34 -2.03
CA ARG A 1039 2.08 -1.96 -3.02
C ARG A 1039 1.95 -3.48 -3.05
N ALA A 1040 1.95 -4.14 -1.90
CA ALA A 1040 1.80 -5.58 -1.80
C ALA A 1040 0.44 -6.05 -2.32
N ALA A 1041 -0.62 -5.27 -2.05
CA ALA A 1041 -1.94 -5.57 -2.57
C ALA A 1041 -2.08 -5.25 -4.07
N MET A 1042 -1.32 -4.30 -4.63
CA MET A 1042 -1.19 -4.10 -6.09
C MET A 1042 -0.40 -5.22 -6.77
N GLU A 1043 0.67 -5.72 -6.16
CA GLU A 1043 1.38 -6.91 -6.65
C GLU A 1043 0.48 -8.15 -6.60
N ARG A 1044 -0.28 -8.29 -5.51
CA ARG A 1044 -1.25 -9.37 -5.36
C ARG A 1044 -2.44 -9.21 -6.31
N SER A 1045 -2.89 -7.99 -6.61
CA SER A 1045 -3.93 -7.75 -7.63
C SER A 1045 -3.42 -8.02 -9.03
N SER A 1046 -2.12 -7.82 -9.31
CA SER A 1046 -1.48 -8.22 -10.57
C SER A 1046 -1.41 -9.74 -10.72
N ILE A 1047 -1.02 -10.46 -9.66
CA ILE A 1047 -1.01 -11.92 -9.64
C ILE A 1047 -2.43 -12.48 -9.73
N LEU A 1048 -3.38 -11.92 -8.96
CA LEU A 1048 -4.79 -12.28 -9.03
C LEU A 1048 -5.39 -11.95 -10.39
N ALA A 1049 -4.99 -10.86 -11.05
CA ALA A 1049 -5.42 -10.57 -12.41
C ALA A 1049 -4.93 -11.65 -13.39
N LEU A 1050 -3.67 -12.09 -13.27
CA LEU A 1050 -3.12 -13.20 -14.06
C LEU A 1050 -3.84 -14.52 -13.76
N ASP A 1051 -4.17 -14.79 -12.49
CA ASP A 1051 -4.89 -15.99 -12.10
C ASP A 1051 -6.37 -15.92 -12.52
N TYR A 1052 -7.02 -14.76 -12.49
CA TYR A 1052 -8.34 -14.56 -13.05
C TYR A 1052 -8.33 -14.65 -14.59
N MET A 1053 -7.25 -14.24 -15.26
CA MET A 1053 -7.06 -14.49 -16.70
C MET A 1053 -6.83 -15.99 -16.99
N ARG A 1054 -6.14 -16.72 -16.10
CA ARG A 1054 -5.99 -18.19 -16.20
C ARG A 1054 -7.29 -18.92 -15.89
N ILE A 1055 -8.04 -18.49 -14.88
CA ILE A 1055 -9.38 -19.01 -14.53
C ILE A 1055 -10.36 -18.68 -15.64
N ALA A 1056 -10.29 -17.50 -16.23
CA ALA A 1056 -11.04 -17.18 -17.44
C ALA A 1056 -10.63 -18.12 -18.57
N SER A 1057 -9.33 -18.36 -18.80
CA SER A 1057 -8.87 -19.32 -19.82
C SER A 1057 -9.34 -20.77 -19.55
N ALA A 1058 -9.45 -21.16 -18.27
CA ALA A 1058 -9.94 -22.46 -17.85
C ALA A 1058 -11.46 -22.57 -17.95
N HIS A 1059 -12.20 -21.51 -17.62
CA HIS A 1059 -13.65 -21.43 -17.83
C HIS A 1059 -14.00 -21.34 -19.32
N VAL A 1060 -13.17 -20.68 -20.13
CA VAL A 1060 -13.23 -20.75 -21.60
C VAL A 1060 -13.01 -22.20 -22.06
N ALA A 1061 -12.00 -22.89 -21.52
CA ALA A 1061 -11.76 -24.31 -21.83
C ALA A 1061 -12.89 -25.25 -21.35
N GLN A 1062 -13.62 -24.86 -20.30
CA GLN A 1062 -14.79 -25.58 -19.75
C GLN A 1062 -16.14 -25.08 -20.32
N GLN A 1063 -16.14 -24.23 -21.35
CA GLN A 1063 -17.33 -23.67 -22.00
C GLN A 1063 -18.31 -22.93 -21.05
N ARG A 1064 -17.79 -22.19 -20.07
CA ARG A 1064 -18.58 -21.29 -19.19
C ARG A 1064 -18.26 -19.82 -19.50
N PRO A 1065 -18.79 -19.25 -20.59
CA PRO A 1065 -18.39 -17.92 -21.08
C PRO A 1065 -18.85 -16.79 -20.17
N GLU A 1066 -19.96 -16.95 -19.43
CA GLU A 1066 -20.39 -16.05 -18.33
C GLU A 1066 -19.34 -15.91 -17.26
N ALA A 1067 -18.97 -17.03 -16.65
CA ALA A 1067 -17.95 -17.06 -15.61
C ALA A 1067 -16.57 -16.65 -16.16
N ALA A 1068 -16.27 -16.94 -17.43
CA ALA A 1068 -15.03 -16.51 -18.07
C ALA A 1068 -14.99 -15.00 -18.32
N LYS A 1069 -16.07 -14.41 -18.81
CA LYS A 1069 -16.19 -12.96 -19.03
C LYS A 1069 -16.17 -12.21 -17.70
N GLU A 1070 -16.87 -12.70 -16.69
CA GLU A 1070 -16.85 -12.13 -15.34
C GLU A 1070 -15.46 -12.25 -14.71
N ALA A 1071 -14.76 -13.37 -14.90
CA ALA A 1071 -13.38 -13.54 -14.48
C ALA A 1071 -12.42 -12.64 -15.27
N LEU A 1072 -12.63 -12.44 -16.58
CA LEU A 1072 -11.85 -11.53 -17.42
C LEU A 1072 -12.09 -10.06 -17.06
N GLU A 1073 -13.34 -9.64 -16.85
CA GLU A 1073 -13.69 -8.28 -16.43
C GLU A 1073 -13.13 -7.98 -15.04
N ARG A 1074 -13.22 -8.92 -14.10
CA ARG A 1074 -12.54 -8.82 -12.80
C ARG A 1074 -11.02 -8.80 -12.94
N GLY A 1075 -10.46 -9.64 -13.81
CA GLY A 1075 -9.04 -9.68 -14.10
C GLY A 1075 -8.52 -8.38 -14.73
N ILE A 1076 -9.27 -7.79 -15.67
CA ILE A 1076 -8.96 -6.53 -16.34
C ILE A 1076 -9.10 -5.37 -15.35
N ALA A 1077 -10.16 -5.31 -14.54
CA ALA A 1077 -10.30 -4.30 -13.50
C ALA A 1077 -9.14 -4.35 -12.47
N LEU A 1078 -8.73 -5.55 -12.06
CA LEU A 1078 -7.58 -5.75 -11.18
C LEU A 1078 -6.24 -5.42 -11.87
N ALA A 1079 -6.13 -5.63 -13.18
CA ALA A 1079 -4.97 -5.25 -13.97
C ALA A 1079 -4.88 -3.73 -14.22
N GLU A 1080 -6.00 -3.05 -14.42
CA GLU A 1080 -6.07 -1.58 -14.50
C GLU A 1080 -5.68 -0.92 -13.18
N LEU A 1081 -6.10 -1.49 -12.06
CA LEU A 1081 -5.65 -1.10 -10.71
C LEU A 1081 -4.13 -1.28 -10.53
N ALA A 1082 -3.55 -2.34 -11.12
CA ALA A 1082 -2.11 -2.59 -11.09
C ALA A 1082 -1.30 -1.65 -12.02
N ARG A 1083 -1.93 -1.08 -13.06
CA ARG A 1083 -1.27 -0.26 -14.11
C ARG A 1083 -0.80 1.13 -13.68
N ILE A 1084 -1.08 1.54 -12.44
CA ILE A 1084 -0.62 2.83 -11.87
C ILE A 1084 0.92 2.85 -11.67
N SER A 1085 1.60 1.69 -11.75
CA SER A 1085 3.07 1.60 -11.68
C SER A 1085 3.80 1.98 -12.99
N SER A 1086 3.16 1.93 -14.17
CA SER A 1086 3.86 2.08 -15.45
C SER A 1086 3.66 3.45 -16.11
N ARG A 1087 3.90 4.55 -15.38
CA ARG A 1087 4.07 5.88 -16.03
C ARG A 1087 5.53 6.29 -16.23
N LYS A 1088 6.48 5.44 -15.85
CA LYS A 1088 7.88 5.48 -16.30
C LYS A 1088 8.36 4.06 -16.52
N GLU A 1089 7.88 3.46 -17.60
CA GLU A 1089 8.57 2.53 -18.49
C GLU A 1089 7.67 2.25 -19.69
#